data_AF-B7R043-F1
#
_entry.id   AF-B7R043-F1
#
_cell.length_a   1.000
_cell.length_b   1.000
_cell.length_c   1.000
_cell.angle_alpha   90.00
_cell.angle_beta   90.00
_cell.angle_gamma   90.00
#
_symmetry.space_group_name_H-M   'P 1'
#
loop_
_entity.id
_entity.type
_entity.pdbx_description
1 polymer ?
#
loop_
_entity_poly.entity_id
_entity_poly.type
_entity_poly.pdbx_seq_one_letter_code
_entity_poly.pdbx_strand_id
1 'polypeptide(L)'
;MRRAQLLSLDAMLSLIIMMFVFAAVINTSTMLKGEITSMIGWYERSNVADNMLNVLTRSPGDPVDWDKNPGRVVVVGLAEKTGNFLSYNKVMALLHERNSESVFSSLINLTGGKNSWLSFRVKGTLSKPPNVEVVTNPGTPSYVPACSPAGLPTDSPVTVKCENGEFEFSGYQPLNPPPWWLNNYSNQYFVCVLSDTFVGSKFYLNIGDYFGVNGSLTVGSDGHVTAGEWYVTGDTNIGNSGYATSHGNAYIGGDLEIQRSGYYTVDGSLYVGGQTYVHDSGHLYVSGNLYSRGKLTLEGGSSVSVEDSIYVFSDAKIGTQGLTLNGDFYVKGSYDMFPGGTVNVNRLMYVGDSMRVIGDTTVGELYVGNGLTIDEGKTLEVNGDAYIVGNLNINNGKMIVHGDLYVEGSITITWSGQLQVDGNLYVTGSIIIPDNSNPDRFYSIGGNLSHSIPSGATKPSFDAQMPPIKLPPCIAASGEPTIEINSSPSSLSQIFYPADFASIGDIIIVNEKIATETIAENSMKNASWVETTKRIVTASIRIYNRSYTVTPDQELPLRLYDGTITDRIQGNLRIILPPTGDGNLLLVSAFSSVKSGITAVYIVRDGERIKVVSKQFLVNESGEIYAEYPSVCRVAFRGGGVIEIPIDCLIADVNPPIQFALWVYSVDGFSWVRVEDESNLNAVLDRRYSVMEIDLKMWER
;
A
#
# COMPACT_ATOMS: atom_id res chain seq x y z
N MET A 1 88.09 67.73 29.45
CA MET A 1 86.96 67.22 30.27
C MET A 1 85.64 67.02 29.50
N ARG A 2 85.60 66.85 28.15
CA ARG A 2 84.33 66.62 27.42
C ARG A 2 84.13 65.21 26.82
N ARG A 3 85.16 64.34 26.83
CA ARG A 3 85.09 62.97 26.25
C ARG A 3 84.60 61.89 27.22
N ALA A 4 84.80 62.06 28.54
CA ALA A 4 84.37 61.09 29.54
C ALA A 4 82.84 61.11 29.81
N GLN A 5 82.19 62.27 29.64
CA GLN A 5 80.73 62.40 29.77
C GLN A 5 79.97 61.84 28.56
N LEU A 6 80.60 61.83 27.36
CA LEU A 6 80.02 61.20 26.17
C LEU A 6 80.03 59.67 26.29
N LEU A 7 81.08 59.09 26.86
CA LEU A 7 81.16 57.63 27.09
C LEU A 7 80.14 57.12 28.10
N SER A 8 79.85 57.87 29.18
CA SER A 8 78.83 57.45 30.15
C SER A 8 77.40 57.58 29.62
N LEU A 9 77.15 58.56 28.73
CA LEU A 9 75.84 58.75 28.11
C LEU A 9 75.56 57.65 27.08
N ASP A 10 76.55 57.25 26.29
CA ASP A 10 76.44 56.15 25.32
C ASP A 10 76.25 54.79 26.03
N ALA A 11 76.96 54.56 27.13
CA ALA A 11 76.77 53.38 27.98
C ALA A 11 75.37 53.34 28.63
N MET A 12 74.85 54.48 29.09
CA MET A 12 73.50 54.56 29.67
C MET A 12 72.41 54.37 28.61
N LEU A 13 72.61 54.93 27.41
CA LEU A 13 71.70 54.75 26.28
C LEU A 13 71.67 53.28 25.81
N SER A 14 72.83 52.65 25.72
CA SER A 14 72.95 51.22 25.40
C SER A 14 72.26 50.34 26.44
N LEU A 15 72.32 50.70 27.74
CA LEU A 15 71.67 49.94 28.81
C LEU A 15 70.15 50.07 28.77
N ILE A 16 69.63 51.26 28.47
CA ILE A 16 68.19 51.49 28.29
C ILE A 16 67.66 50.68 27.11
N ILE A 17 68.36 50.70 25.97
CA ILE A 17 67.98 49.90 24.79
C ILE A 17 67.99 48.40 25.15
N MET A 18 69.00 47.92 25.88
CA MET A 18 69.05 46.51 26.31
C MET A 18 67.87 46.14 27.22
N MET A 19 67.46 47.03 28.13
CA MET A 19 66.30 46.82 29.00
C MET A 19 64.98 46.73 28.21
N PHE A 20 64.79 47.58 27.20
CA PHE A 20 63.61 47.51 26.32
C PHE A 20 63.58 46.22 25.48
N VAL A 21 64.73 45.78 24.95
CA VAL A 21 64.83 44.51 24.22
C VAL A 21 64.53 43.33 25.15
N PHE A 22 65.05 43.31 26.38
CA PHE A 22 64.73 42.27 27.36
C PHE A 22 63.25 42.25 27.73
N ALA A 23 62.63 43.41 27.96
CA ALA A 23 61.20 43.50 28.26
C ALA A 23 60.34 43.01 27.08
N ALA A 24 60.72 43.37 25.85
CA ALA A 24 60.06 42.88 24.64
C ALA A 24 60.19 41.36 24.50
N VAL A 25 61.39 40.80 24.67
CA VAL A 25 61.65 39.35 24.60
C VAL A 25 60.87 38.58 25.67
N ILE A 26 60.81 39.09 26.91
CA ILE A 26 60.03 38.47 27.99
C ILE A 26 58.54 38.47 27.65
N ASN A 27 57.99 39.59 27.16
CA ASN A 27 56.58 39.68 26.76
C ASN A 27 56.25 38.80 25.55
N THR A 28 57.15 38.71 24.55
CA THR A 28 56.96 37.80 23.42
C THR A 28 57.07 36.35 23.85
N SER A 29 57.96 36.02 24.79
CA SER A 29 58.10 34.66 25.33
C SER A 29 56.88 34.21 26.12
N THR A 30 56.27 35.07 26.92
CA THR A 30 55.04 34.73 27.66
C THR A 30 53.85 34.55 26.70
N MET A 31 53.78 35.38 25.65
CA MET A 31 52.78 35.24 24.58
C MET A 31 52.96 33.91 23.83
N LEU A 32 54.17 33.58 23.38
CA LEU A 32 54.47 32.31 22.71
C LEU A 32 54.19 31.09 23.60
N LYS A 33 54.54 31.16 24.89
CA LYS A 33 54.20 30.10 25.84
C LYS A 33 52.69 29.93 25.97
N GLY A 34 51.94 31.04 26.01
CA GLY A 34 50.48 31.03 26.00
C GLY A 34 49.91 30.35 24.76
N GLU A 35 50.41 30.73 23.57
CA GLU A 35 50.00 30.14 22.29
C GLU A 35 50.33 28.66 22.18
N ILE A 36 51.53 28.23 22.56
CA ILE A 36 51.94 26.81 22.53
C ILE A 36 51.10 26.00 23.52
N THR A 37 50.86 26.51 24.72
CA THR A 37 50.01 25.82 25.71
C THR A 37 48.56 25.71 25.22
N SER A 38 48.06 26.75 24.55
CA SER A 38 46.75 26.74 23.89
C SER A 38 46.68 25.71 22.76
N MET A 39 47.71 25.64 21.93
CA MET A 39 47.81 24.73 20.78
C MET A 39 47.97 23.27 21.20
N ILE A 40 48.80 22.99 22.22
CA ILE A 40 48.91 21.65 22.83
C ILE A 40 47.58 21.27 23.48
N GLY A 41 46.96 22.17 24.24
CA GLY A 41 45.64 21.94 24.81
C GLY A 41 44.58 21.67 23.75
N TRP A 42 44.65 22.34 22.60
CA TRP A 42 43.73 22.10 21.47
C TRP A 42 43.98 20.73 20.82
N TYR A 43 45.24 20.35 20.64
CA TYR A 43 45.62 19.04 20.10
C TYR A 43 45.21 17.87 21.01
N GLU A 44 45.35 18.04 22.34
CA GLU A 44 44.87 17.06 23.32
C GLU A 44 43.34 16.97 23.33
N ARG A 45 42.63 18.10 23.18
CA ARG A 45 41.15 18.11 23.09
C ARG A 45 40.67 17.39 21.84
N SER A 46 41.13 17.80 20.66
CA SER A 46 40.59 17.32 19.39
C SER A 46 40.88 15.88 19.05
N ASN A 47 41.91 15.28 19.64
CA ASN A 47 42.20 13.88 19.41
C ASN A 47 41.34 12.93 20.26
N VAL A 48 40.81 13.33 21.42
CA VAL A 48 40.12 12.37 22.30
C VAL A 48 38.78 11.94 21.70
N ALA A 49 37.97 12.87 21.20
CA ALA A 49 36.69 12.55 20.57
C ALA A 49 36.86 11.69 19.31
N ASP A 50 37.81 12.07 18.44
CA ASP A 50 38.12 11.32 17.22
C ASP A 50 38.70 9.93 17.53
N ASN A 51 39.57 9.80 18.54
CA ASN A 51 40.12 8.52 18.96
C ASN A 51 39.04 7.61 19.57
N MET A 52 38.17 8.15 20.42
CA MET A 52 37.04 7.39 20.97
C MET A 52 36.15 6.87 19.84
N LEU A 53 35.74 7.72 18.90
CA LEU A 53 34.95 7.29 17.76
C LEU A 53 35.69 6.28 16.87
N ASN A 54 37.00 6.42 16.69
CA ASN A 54 37.78 5.43 15.95
C ASN A 54 37.80 4.07 16.67
N VAL A 55 37.96 4.04 18.00
CA VAL A 55 37.89 2.78 18.76
C VAL A 55 36.51 2.18 18.67
N LEU A 56 35.45 2.97 18.91
CA LEU A 56 34.07 2.52 18.83
C LEU A 56 33.74 1.98 17.43
N THR A 57 34.17 2.65 16.36
CA THR A 57 33.73 2.30 15.01
C THR A 57 34.62 1.31 14.27
N ARG A 58 35.87 1.14 14.68
CA ARG A 58 36.85 0.27 14.00
C ARG A 58 37.25 -0.96 14.80
N SER A 59 37.01 -0.97 16.11
CA SER A 59 37.27 -2.13 16.95
C SER A 59 36.00 -2.95 17.15
N PRO A 60 36.08 -4.29 17.12
CA PRO A 60 34.97 -5.13 17.56
C PRO A 60 34.80 -5.15 19.08
N GLY A 61 35.70 -4.53 19.82
CA GLY A 61 35.74 -4.59 21.29
C GLY A 61 36.47 -5.84 21.80
N ASP A 62 36.69 -5.87 23.11
CA ASP A 62 37.33 -6.98 23.80
C ASP A 62 36.52 -7.36 25.06
N PRO A 63 35.97 -8.59 25.14
CA PRO A 63 35.96 -9.61 24.09
C PRO A 63 35.10 -9.20 22.89
N VAL A 64 35.31 -9.84 21.74
CA VAL A 64 34.62 -9.52 20.47
C VAL A 64 33.09 -9.64 20.55
N ASP A 65 32.58 -10.49 21.44
CA ASP A 65 31.17 -10.79 21.67
C ASP A 65 30.65 -10.22 23.01
N TRP A 66 31.24 -9.12 23.47
CA TRP A 66 30.86 -8.47 24.73
C TRP A 66 29.37 -8.10 24.79
N ASP A 67 28.68 -7.92 23.66
CA ASP A 67 27.24 -7.67 23.59
C ASP A 67 26.40 -8.82 24.16
N LYS A 68 26.95 -10.05 24.19
CA LYS A 68 26.30 -11.21 24.81
C LYS A 68 26.66 -11.37 26.29
N ASN A 69 27.77 -10.77 26.73
CA ASN A 69 28.23 -10.82 28.11
C ASN A 69 28.88 -9.49 28.52
N PRO A 70 28.05 -8.47 28.80
CA PRO A 70 28.52 -7.10 29.06
C PRO A 70 29.45 -7.03 30.27
N GLY A 71 29.26 -7.90 31.27
CA GLY A 71 30.05 -7.97 32.50
C GLY A 71 31.54 -8.28 32.30
N ARG A 72 31.94 -8.73 31.10
CA ARG A 72 33.34 -9.05 30.77
C ARG A 72 34.03 -8.03 29.87
N VAL A 73 33.35 -6.93 29.52
CA VAL A 73 33.91 -5.95 28.58
C VAL A 73 35.12 -5.24 29.18
N VAL A 74 36.20 -5.20 28.41
CA VAL A 74 37.43 -4.45 28.70
C VAL A 74 37.44 -3.19 27.84
N VAL A 75 37.19 -3.36 26.53
CA VAL A 75 37.10 -2.26 25.56
C VAL A 75 35.79 -2.37 24.80
N VAL A 76 34.95 -1.35 24.88
CA VAL A 76 33.74 -1.25 24.05
C VAL A 76 34.15 -0.94 22.62
N GLY A 77 33.72 -1.80 21.69
CA GLY A 77 33.84 -1.59 20.26
C GLY A 77 32.59 -2.08 19.56
N LEU A 78 32.13 -1.32 18.56
CA LEU A 78 30.85 -1.53 17.88
C LEU A 78 31.02 -2.19 16.51
N ALA A 79 32.26 -2.36 16.03
CA ALA A 79 32.49 -3.02 14.75
C ALA A 79 32.07 -4.50 14.79
N GLU A 80 31.59 -5.00 13.66
CA GLU A 80 31.37 -6.42 13.47
C GLU A 80 32.73 -7.16 13.43
N LYS A 81 32.76 -8.43 13.82
CA LYS A 81 33.98 -9.25 13.74
C LYS A 81 34.52 -9.36 12.31
N THR A 82 33.61 -9.39 11.34
CA THR A 82 33.91 -9.61 9.92
C THR A 82 33.36 -8.44 9.11
N GLY A 83 34.26 -7.59 8.60
CA GLY A 83 33.93 -6.48 7.72
C GLY A 83 34.08 -5.10 8.36
N ASN A 84 33.84 -4.06 7.57
CA ASN A 84 33.98 -2.65 7.97
C ASN A 84 32.62 -2.04 8.36
N PHE A 85 31.77 -2.84 9.00
CA PHE A 85 30.40 -2.46 9.37
C PHE A 85 30.26 -2.38 10.88
N LEU A 86 29.35 -1.52 11.35
CA LEU A 86 28.92 -1.58 12.75
C LEU A 86 27.91 -2.71 12.96
N SER A 87 27.99 -3.32 14.12
CA SER A 87 27.01 -4.28 14.60
C SER A 87 25.86 -3.55 15.27
N TYR A 88 24.67 -3.60 14.69
CA TYR A 88 23.49 -2.99 15.31
C TYR A 88 23.20 -3.56 16.70
N ASN A 89 23.43 -4.87 16.87
CA ASN A 89 23.22 -5.55 18.15
C ASN A 89 24.16 -5.04 19.24
N LYS A 90 25.42 -4.70 18.89
CA LYS A 90 26.36 -4.07 19.84
C LYS A 90 25.93 -2.65 20.22
N VAL A 91 25.39 -1.88 19.28
CA VAL A 91 24.85 -0.54 19.58
C VAL A 91 23.68 -0.64 20.56
N MET A 92 22.74 -1.57 20.32
CA MET A 92 21.61 -1.79 21.23
C MET A 92 22.06 -2.32 22.60
N ALA A 93 23.02 -3.26 22.63
CA ALA A 93 23.60 -3.75 23.88
C ALA A 93 24.29 -2.61 24.64
N LEU A 94 25.03 -1.73 23.96
CA LEU A 94 25.65 -0.56 24.59
C LEU A 94 24.61 0.36 25.24
N LEU A 95 23.51 0.63 24.53
CA LEU A 95 22.43 1.48 25.03
C LEU A 95 21.73 0.84 26.23
N HIS A 96 21.44 -0.46 26.19
CA HIS A 96 20.75 -1.17 27.27
C HIS A 96 21.65 -1.33 28.51
N GLU A 97 22.92 -1.67 28.30
CA GLU A 97 23.90 -2.05 29.33
C GLU A 97 24.78 -0.88 29.77
N ARG A 98 24.42 0.36 29.43
CA ARG A 98 25.16 1.58 29.79
C ARG A 98 25.39 1.75 31.30
N ASN A 99 24.57 1.09 32.13
CA ASN A 99 24.68 1.10 33.59
C ASN A 99 25.54 -0.06 34.15
N SER A 100 25.94 -1.02 33.30
CA SER A 100 26.82 -2.11 33.70
C SER A 100 28.20 -1.56 34.05
N GLU A 101 28.75 -1.95 35.20
CA GLU A 101 29.99 -1.39 35.75
C GLU A 101 31.18 -1.51 34.77
N SER A 102 31.30 -2.64 34.08
CA SER A 102 32.35 -2.89 33.08
C SER A 102 32.19 -2.02 31.83
N VAL A 103 30.96 -1.94 31.28
CA VAL A 103 30.64 -1.12 30.11
C VAL A 103 30.87 0.35 30.42
N PHE A 104 30.34 0.80 31.55
CA PHE A 104 30.43 2.17 32.01
C PHE A 104 31.88 2.59 32.27
N SER A 105 32.66 1.74 32.95
CA SER A 105 34.09 1.96 33.21
C SER A 105 34.90 1.99 31.91
N SER A 106 34.59 1.11 30.95
CA SER A 106 35.21 1.12 29.62
C SER A 106 34.90 2.42 28.87
N LEU A 107 33.66 2.91 28.90
CA LEU A 107 33.29 4.20 28.32
C LEU A 107 34.01 5.38 28.98
N ILE A 108 34.10 5.42 30.32
CA ILE A 108 34.86 6.46 31.04
C ILE A 108 36.35 6.43 30.67
N ASN A 109 36.92 5.24 30.52
CA ASN A 109 38.31 5.08 30.10
C ASN A 109 38.53 5.61 28.67
N LEU A 110 37.57 5.37 27.76
CA LEU A 110 37.61 5.89 26.40
C LEU A 110 37.46 7.42 26.33
N THR A 111 36.67 8.02 27.22
CA THR A 111 36.51 9.49 27.30
C THR A 111 37.64 10.16 28.06
N GLY A 112 38.53 9.41 28.73
CA GLY A 112 39.55 9.95 29.62
C GLY A 112 38.96 10.68 30.83
N GLY A 113 37.79 10.24 31.31
CA GLY A 113 37.07 10.86 32.44
C GLY A 113 36.40 12.20 32.12
N LYS A 114 36.34 12.60 30.84
CA LYS A 114 35.63 13.80 30.39
C LYS A 114 34.12 13.56 30.33
N ASN A 115 33.36 14.65 30.37
CA ASN A 115 31.92 14.59 30.13
C ASN A 115 31.68 14.33 28.63
N SER A 116 30.67 13.52 28.32
CA SER A 116 30.39 13.11 26.95
C SER A 116 28.91 12.84 26.71
N TRP A 117 28.46 13.10 25.48
CA TRP A 117 27.14 12.76 24.98
C TRP A 117 27.32 12.06 23.63
N LEU A 118 27.03 10.76 23.62
CA LEU A 118 27.08 9.92 22.45
C LEU A 118 25.65 9.65 21.96
N SER A 119 25.33 10.01 20.72
CA SER A 119 24.02 9.85 20.10
C SER A 119 24.13 8.96 18.87
N PHE A 120 23.21 8.00 18.75
CA PHE A 120 23.14 7.08 17.63
C PHE A 120 21.89 7.33 16.81
N ARG A 121 22.05 7.50 15.49
CA ARG A 121 20.93 7.69 14.57
C ARG A 121 21.12 6.82 13.34
N VAL A 122 20.04 6.36 12.73
CA VAL A 122 20.10 5.46 11.56
C VAL A 122 19.16 5.93 10.46
N LYS A 123 19.66 5.92 9.23
CA LYS A 123 18.95 6.28 8.00
C LYS A 123 18.55 5.02 7.26
N GLY A 124 17.33 5.00 6.72
CA GLY A 124 16.85 3.87 5.93
C GLY A 124 16.45 2.65 6.76
N THR A 125 16.27 2.77 8.07
CA THR A 125 15.46 1.77 8.77
C THR A 125 14.03 1.91 8.29
N LEU A 126 13.36 0.77 8.05
CA LEU A 126 11.91 0.71 8.24
C LEU A 126 11.67 1.33 9.62
N SER A 127 11.31 2.61 9.63
CA SER A 127 11.16 3.36 10.87
C SER A 127 10.00 2.76 11.62
N LYS A 128 9.97 2.94 12.95
CA LYS A 128 8.80 2.57 13.76
C LYS A 128 7.56 3.12 13.02
N PRO A 129 6.65 2.25 12.53
CA PRO A 129 5.42 2.72 11.92
C PRO A 129 4.73 3.77 12.80
N PRO A 130 4.12 4.83 12.23
CA PRO A 130 3.34 5.82 12.97
C PRO A 130 2.26 5.13 13.79
N ASN A 131 1.69 5.85 14.78
CA ASN A 131 0.69 5.30 15.70
C ASN A 131 -0.42 4.56 14.93
N VAL A 132 -0.37 3.22 14.98
CA VAL A 132 -1.44 2.36 14.49
C VAL A 132 -2.46 2.31 15.61
N GLU A 133 -3.62 2.91 15.39
CA GLU A 133 -4.70 2.93 16.36
C GLU A 133 -5.74 1.87 15.98
N VAL A 134 -6.13 1.07 16.95
CA VAL A 134 -7.24 0.14 16.74
C VAL A 134 -8.51 0.86 17.16
N VAL A 135 -9.31 1.26 16.17
CA VAL A 135 -10.61 1.89 16.43
C VAL A 135 -11.61 0.75 16.67
N THR A 136 -11.97 0.58 17.94
CA THR A 136 -13.07 -0.29 18.33
C THR A 136 -14.35 0.53 18.30
N ASN A 137 -15.22 0.32 17.31
CA ASN A 137 -16.49 1.05 17.22
C ASN A 137 -17.44 0.59 18.34
N PRO A 138 -17.78 1.46 19.32
CA PRO A 138 -18.63 1.10 20.44
C PRO A 138 -20.08 1.38 20.05
N GLY A 139 -20.73 0.40 19.42
CA GLY A 139 -22.13 0.52 19.05
C GLY A 139 -22.60 -0.66 18.24
N THR A 140 -22.65 -1.84 18.86
CA THR A 140 -23.24 -3.01 18.20
C THR A 140 -24.73 -2.74 17.96
N PRO A 141 -25.20 -2.65 16.69
CA PRO A 141 -26.63 -2.75 16.42
C PRO A 141 -27.18 -4.06 17.00
N SER A 142 -28.44 -4.03 17.44
CA SER A 142 -29.12 -5.17 18.03
C SER A 142 -29.05 -6.39 17.08
N TYR A 143 -28.21 -7.36 17.43
CA TYR A 143 -28.08 -8.60 16.67
C TYR A 143 -29.36 -9.42 16.83
N VAL A 144 -30.08 -9.64 15.73
CA VAL A 144 -31.18 -10.60 15.69
C VAL A 144 -30.63 -11.93 15.16
N PRO A 145 -30.63 -13.02 15.94
CA PRO A 145 -30.09 -14.32 15.51
C PRO A 145 -31.04 -15.11 14.58
N ALA A 146 -32.06 -14.47 14.03
CA ALA A 146 -33.04 -15.13 13.16
C ALA A 146 -32.55 -15.17 11.71
N CYS A 147 -32.66 -16.33 11.06
CA CYS A 147 -32.39 -16.50 9.62
C CYS A 147 -33.63 -16.37 8.75
N SER A 148 -34.52 -15.48 9.14
CA SER A 148 -35.78 -15.21 8.46
C SER A 148 -36.17 -13.75 8.67
N PRO A 149 -36.90 -13.12 7.74
CA PRO A 149 -37.43 -11.77 7.94
C PRO A 149 -38.44 -11.70 9.10
N ALA A 150 -38.97 -12.82 9.57
CA ALA A 150 -39.91 -12.86 10.69
C ALA A 150 -39.25 -12.32 11.97
N GLY A 151 -39.77 -11.19 12.46
CA GLY A 151 -39.28 -10.53 13.68
C GLY A 151 -38.19 -9.50 13.47
N LEU A 152 -37.79 -9.21 12.22
CA LEU A 152 -36.95 -8.05 11.94
C LEU A 152 -37.72 -6.75 12.17
N PRO A 153 -37.14 -5.74 12.86
CA PRO A 153 -37.78 -4.44 12.97
C PRO A 153 -37.89 -3.77 11.60
N THR A 154 -38.93 -2.96 11.42
CA THR A 154 -39.22 -2.24 10.17
C THR A 154 -38.97 -0.73 10.29
N ASP A 155 -38.75 -0.24 11.52
CA ASP A 155 -38.70 1.17 11.91
C ASP A 155 -37.36 1.55 12.57
N SER A 156 -36.36 0.70 12.44
CA SER A 156 -35.00 0.95 12.93
C SER A 156 -33.97 0.22 12.06
N PRO A 157 -32.69 0.64 12.10
CA PRO A 157 -31.65 -0.05 11.37
C PRO A 157 -31.48 -1.50 11.82
N VAL A 158 -31.23 -2.41 10.85
CA VAL A 158 -31.14 -3.84 11.12
C VAL A 158 -29.77 -4.36 10.75
N THR A 159 -29.17 -5.15 11.65
CA THR A 159 -28.03 -6.00 11.33
C THR A 159 -28.34 -7.42 11.80
N VAL A 160 -28.36 -8.34 10.84
CA VAL A 160 -28.66 -9.76 11.06
C VAL A 160 -27.41 -10.56 10.81
N LYS A 161 -27.18 -11.59 11.62
CA LYS A 161 -26.15 -12.59 11.37
C LYS A 161 -26.77 -13.97 11.42
N CYS A 162 -26.65 -14.71 10.32
CA CYS A 162 -26.99 -16.11 10.26
C CYS A 162 -25.79 -16.98 10.60
N GLU A 163 -25.82 -17.64 11.75
CA GLU A 163 -24.72 -18.52 12.16
C GLU A 163 -24.65 -19.82 11.35
N ASN A 164 -25.76 -20.26 10.74
CA ASN A 164 -25.89 -21.60 10.14
C ASN A 164 -26.29 -21.61 8.65
N GLY A 165 -26.02 -20.54 7.89
CA GLY A 165 -26.22 -20.57 6.45
C GLY A 165 -26.68 -19.24 5.84
N GLU A 166 -27.39 -19.38 4.73
CA GLU A 166 -27.97 -18.28 3.95
C GLU A 166 -29.16 -17.66 4.69
N PHE A 167 -29.26 -16.33 4.67
CA PHE A 167 -30.42 -15.60 5.14
C PHE A 167 -31.46 -15.57 4.02
N GLU A 168 -32.64 -16.12 4.28
CA GLU A 168 -33.66 -16.25 3.27
C GLU A 168 -34.83 -15.29 3.52
N PHE A 169 -35.00 -14.31 2.62
CA PHE A 169 -36.23 -13.54 2.50
C PHE A 169 -37.27 -14.37 1.74
N SER A 170 -37.88 -15.34 2.41
CA SER A 170 -38.98 -16.13 1.85
C SER A 170 -40.09 -16.42 2.88
N GLY A 171 -41.20 -17.00 2.41
CA GLY A 171 -41.99 -17.89 3.27
C GLY A 171 -43.05 -17.32 4.20
N TYR A 172 -43.37 -16.01 4.23
CA TYR A 172 -44.54 -15.56 5.03
C TYR A 172 -45.87 -15.74 4.27
N GLN A 173 -46.34 -16.97 4.06
CA GLN A 173 -47.73 -17.19 3.65
C GLN A 173 -48.63 -17.26 4.89
N PRO A 174 -49.42 -16.22 5.21
CA PRO A 174 -50.50 -16.38 6.17
C PRO A 174 -51.47 -17.43 5.63
N LEU A 175 -52.02 -18.27 6.52
CA LEU A 175 -53.02 -19.28 6.16
C LEU A 175 -54.22 -18.58 5.48
N ASN A 176 -54.35 -18.75 4.15
CA ASN A 176 -55.27 -18.04 3.22
C ASN A 176 -54.91 -16.57 2.90
N PRO A 177 -53.83 -16.29 2.15
CA PRO A 177 -53.65 -14.98 1.57
C PRO A 177 -54.66 -14.78 0.41
N PRO A 178 -55.24 -13.58 0.26
CA PRO A 178 -55.88 -13.21 -1.00
C PRO A 178 -54.92 -13.47 -2.19
N PRO A 179 -55.40 -13.79 -3.40
CA PRO A 179 -54.56 -14.11 -4.58
C PRO A 179 -53.56 -13.02 -4.99
N TRP A 180 -53.65 -11.82 -4.41
CA TRP A 180 -52.84 -10.63 -4.67
C TRP A 180 -51.91 -10.27 -3.51
N TRP A 181 -51.83 -11.08 -2.44
CA TRP A 181 -50.97 -10.76 -1.30
C TRP A 181 -49.56 -11.27 -1.52
N LEU A 182 -48.62 -10.32 -1.64
CA LEU A 182 -47.20 -10.56 -1.83
C LEU A 182 -46.49 -10.49 -0.48
N ASN A 183 -45.58 -11.42 -0.24
CA ASN A 183 -44.74 -11.39 0.96
C ASN A 183 -43.85 -10.16 0.84
N ASN A 184 -43.92 -9.24 1.80
CA ASN A 184 -43.09 -8.05 1.79
C ASN A 184 -42.38 -7.87 3.11
N TYR A 185 -41.19 -7.28 3.03
CA TYR A 185 -40.49 -6.70 4.15
C TYR A 185 -40.02 -5.32 3.73
N SER A 186 -40.41 -4.32 4.50
CA SER A 186 -40.01 -2.94 4.26
C SER A 186 -39.38 -2.35 5.50
N ASN A 187 -38.25 -1.68 5.31
CA ASN A 187 -37.54 -0.96 6.35
C ASN A 187 -37.14 0.42 5.81
N GLN A 188 -37.47 1.50 6.52
CA GLN A 188 -37.14 2.86 6.04
C GLN A 188 -35.67 3.24 6.22
N TYR A 189 -34.92 2.46 6.99
CA TYR A 189 -33.50 2.62 7.29
C TYR A 189 -32.68 1.59 6.51
N PHE A 190 -31.47 1.29 6.99
CA PHE A 190 -30.62 0.28 6.40
C PHE A 190 -30.92 -1.12 6.93
N VAL A 191 -30.65 -2.11 6.08
CA VAL A 191 -30.71 -3.53 6.44
C VAL A 191 -29.41 -4.18 6.01
N CYS A 192 -28.77 -4.84 6.97
CA CYS A 192 -27.52 -5.51 6.76
C CYS A 192 -27.60 -6.97 7.16
N VAL A 193 -27.14 -7.83 6.27
CA VAL A 193 -27.12 -9.27 6.45
C VAL A 193 -25.68 -9.73 6.40
N LEU A 194 -25.17 -10.28 7.50
CA LEU A 194 -23.79 -10.72 7.65
C LEU A 194 -23.58 -12.17 7.20
N SER A 195 -24.22 -12.54 6.09
CA SER A 195 -24.18 -13.87 5.47
C SER A 195 -24.63 -13.77 4.01
N ASP A 196 -24.47 -14.86 3.25
CA ASP A 196 -25.16 -15.01 1.97
C ASP A 196 -26.66 -14.77 2.14
N THR A 197 -27.29 -14.19 1.12
CA THR A 197 -28.68 -13.76 1.18
C THR A 197 -29.43 -14.18 -0.07
N PHE A 198 -30.55 -14.88 0.14
CA PHE A 198 -31.49 -15.22 -0.92
C PHE A 198 -32.80 -14.44 -0.75
N VAL A 199 -33.21 -13.74 -1.80
CA VAL A 199 -34.55 -13.16 -1.90
C VAL A 199 -35.41 -14.10 -2.71
N GLY A 200 -36.31 -14.78 -2.00
CA GLY A 200 -37.15 -15.81 -2.58
C GLY A 200 -38.14 -15.28 -3.62
N SER A 201 -38.76 -16.22 -4.33
CA SER A 201 -39.73 -15.89 -5.37
C SER A 201 -40.95 -15.15 -4.83
N LYS A 202 -41.40 -14.12 -5.58
CA LYS A 202 -42.57 -13.29 -5.23
C LYS A 202 -42.44 -12.60 -3.86
N PHE A 203 -41.21 -12.38 -3.41
CA PHE A 203 -40.92 -11.61 -2.21
C PHE A 203 -40.53 -10.18 -2.57
N TYR A 204 -41.04 -9.20 -1.83
CA TYR A 204 -40.80 -7.77 -2.03
C TYR A 204 -40.00 -7.22 -0.86
N LEU A 205 -38.72 -6.96 -1.09
CA LEU A 205 -37.79 -6.34 -0.17
C LEU A 205 -37.67 -4.86 -0.51
N ASN A 206 -38.05 -3.95 0.39
CA ASN A 206 -37.98 -2.50 0.18
C ASN A 206 -37.25 -1.78 1.31
N ILE A 207 -36.03 -1.34 1.06
CA ILE A 207 -35.11 -0.74 2.03
C ILE A 207 -34.90 0.75 1.70
N GLY A 208 -35.20 1.65 2.64
CA GLY A 208 -35.19 3.09 2.37
C GLY A 208 -33.79 3.69 2.20
N ASP A 209 -32.82 3.23 3.00
CA ASP A 209 -31.46 3.77 3.02
C ASP A 209 -30.50 2.91 2.20
N TYR A 210 -29.82 1.92 2.79
CA TYR A 210 -28.96 1.01 2.03
C TYR A 210 -29.16 -0.44 2.41
N PHE A 211 -28.89 -1.33 1.46
CA PHE A 211 -28.93 -2.77 1.65
C PHE A 211 -27.51 -3.35 1.59
N GLY A 212 -27.05 -3.91 2.71
CA GLY A 212 -25.71 -4.47 2.86
C GLY A 212 -25.75 -5.99 3.00
N VAL A 213 -24.92 -6.71 2.24
CA VAL A 213 -24.77 -8.17 2.31
C VAL A 213 -23.29 -8.51 2.45
N ASN A 214 -22.91 -9.15 3.57
CA ASN A 214 -21.59 -9.74 3.76
C ASN A 214 -21.54 -11.18 3.24
N GLY A 215 -21.63 -11.32 1.93
CA GLY A 215 -21.74 -12.59 1.23
C GLY A 215 -22.27 -12.35 -0.16
N SER A 216 -22.75 -13.41 -0.79
CA SER A 216 -23.42 -13.35 -2.09
C SER A 216 -24.90 -13.01 -1.94
N LEU A 217 -25.46 -12.30 -2.92
CA LEU A 217 -26.88 -11.95 -3.01
C LEU A 217 -27.51 -12.64 -4.21
N THR A 218 -28.53 -13.46 -3.97
CA THR A 218 -29.33 -14.05 -5.04
C THR A 218 -30.76 -13.50 -4.99
N VAL A 219 -31.21 -12.88 -6.08
CA VAL A 219 -32.61 -12.48 -6.27
C VAL A 219 -33.28 -13.55 -7.12
N GLY A 220 -34.11 -14.37 -6.48
CA GLY A 220 -34.84 -15.46 -7.12
C GLY A 220 -35.91 -14.99 -8.10
N SER A 221 -36.58 -15.94 -8.74
CA SER A 221 -37.56 -15.62 -9.78
C SER A 221 -38.77 -14.86 -9.27
N ASP A 222 -39.14 -13.76 -9.92
CA ASP A 222 -40.17 -12.83 -9.44
C ASP A 222 -39.85 -12.22 -8.06
N GLY A 223 -38.61 -12.32 -7.58
CA GLY A 223 -38.15 -11.59 -6.39
C GLY A 223 -37.99 -10.11 -6.73
N HIS A 224 -38.39 -9.23 -5.81
CA HIS A 224 -38.28 -7.78 -5.97
C HIS A 224 -37.43 -7.22 -4.84
N VAL A 225 -36.33 -6.56 -5.17
CA VAL A 225 -35.47 -5.86 -4.21
C VAL A 225 -35.35 -4.41 -4.64
N THR A 226 -35.76 -3.49 -3.78
CA THR A 226 -35.52 -2.06 -3.94
C THR A 226 -34.78 -1.57 -2.71
N ALA A 227 -33.65 -0.89 -2.92
CA ALA A 227 -32.93 -0.22 -1.84
C ALA A 227 -32.38 1.12 -2.32
N GLY A 228 -31.95 2.00 -1.41
CA GLY A 228 -31.20 3.20 -1.80
C GLY A 228 -29.84 2.83 -2.38
N GLU A 229 -28.81 2.59 -1.57
CA GLU A 229 -27.54 2.04 -2.07
C GLU A 229 -27.41 0.54 -1.83
N TRP A 230 -26.66 -0.15 -2.69
CA TRP A 230 -26.37 -1.59 -2.55
C TRP A 230 -24.90 -1.82 -2.23
N TYR A 231 -24.63 -2.69 -1.26
CA TYR A 231 -23.29 -3.12 -0.90
C TYR A 231 -23.27 -4.63 -0.72
N VAL A 232 -22.63 -5.37 -1.63
CA VAL A 232 -22.53 -6.84 -1.60
C VAL A 232 -21.05 -7.20 -1.64
N THR A 233 -20.55 -7.97 -0.67
CA THR A 233 -19.11 -8.34 -0.64
C THR A 233 -18.78 -9.54 -1.53
N GLY A 234 -19.75 -10.41 -1.83
CA GLY A 234 -19.65 -11.54 -2.75
C GLY A 234 -20.31 -11.29 -4.10
N ASP A 235 -20.83 -12.36 -4.70
CA ASP A 235 -21.45 -12.35 -6.02
C ASP A 235 -22.91 -11.85 -5.94
N THR A 236 -23.43 -11.29 -7.03
CA THR A 236 -24.84 -10.94 -7.17
C THR A 236 -25.45 -11.65 -8.36
N ASN A 237 -26.46 -12.49 -8.12
CA ASN A 237 -27.22 -13.18 -9.17
C ASN A 237 -28.67 -12.68 -9.19
N ILE A 238 -29.06 -12.06 -10.30
CA ILE A 238 -30.45 -11.68 -10.58
C ILE A 238 -31.04 -12.74 -11.51
N GLY A 239 -31.84 -13.64 -10.90
CA GLY A 239 -32.42 -14.78 -11.58
C GLY A 239 -33.58 -14.42 -12.51
N ASN A 240 -34.21 -15.47 -13.07
CA ASN A 240 -35.25 -15.33 -14.09
C ASN A 240 -36.44 -14.48 -13.62
N SER A 241 -36.71 -13.36 -14.28
CA SER A 241 -37.75 -12.39 -13.87
C SER A 241 -37.55 -11.81 -12.45
N GLY A 242 -36.33 -11.86 -11.91
CA GLY A 242 -35.98 -11.10 -10.71
C GLY A 242 -35.89 -9.61 -11.02
N TYR A 243 -36.29 -8.77 -10.07
CA TYR A 243 -36.27 -7.31 -10.19
C TYR A 243 -35.43 -6.72 -9.06
N ALA A 244 -34.38 -6.02 -9.41
CA ALA A 244 -33.50 -5.33 -8.50
C ALA A 244 -33.42 -3.83 -8.86
N THR A 245 -33.52 -2.96 -7.86
CA THR A 245 -33.38 -1.52 -8.00
C THR A 245 -32.50 -0.98 -6.88
N SER A 246 -31.45 -0.26 -7.25
CA SER A 246 -30.62 0.59 -6.38
C SER A 246 -30.89 2.05 -6.73
N HIS A 247 -31.47 2.84 -5.83
CA HIS A 247 -31.70 4.28 -6.05
C HIS A 247 -30.44 5.17 -5.95
N GLY A 248 -29.32 4.58 -5.55
CA GLY A 248 -27.99 5.19 -5.56
C GLY A 248 -26.97 4.26 -6.20
N ASN A 249 -25.73 4.32 -5.71
CA ASN A 249 -24.66 3.46 -6.21
C ASN A 249 -24.83 2.00 -5.75
N ALA A 250 -24.32 1.09 -6.56
CA ALA A 250 -24.22 -0.32 -6.23
C ALA A 250 -22.76 -0.79 -6.25
N TYR A 251 -22.32 -1.42 -5.16
CA TYR A 251 -20.97 -1.96 -5.00
C TYR A 251 -21.07 -3.47 -4.82
N ILE A 252 -20.51 -4.24 -5.76
CA ILE A 252 -20.50 -5.70 -5.78
C ILE A 252 -19.03 -6.15 -5.75
N GLY A 253 -18.64 -6.88 -4.70
CA GLY A 253 -17.28 -7.35 -4.51
C GLY A 253 -16.89 -8.49 -5.45
N GLY A 254 -17.84 -9.37 -5.78
CA GLY A 254 -17.68 -10.51 -6.68
C GLY A 254 -18.24 -10.27 -8.09
N ASP A 255 -18.75 -11.32 -8.70
CA ASP A 255 -19.35 -11.31 -10.04
C ASP A 255 -20.79 -10.78 -10.00
N LEU A 256 -21.21 -10.10 -11.06
CA LEU A 256 -22.62 -9.76 -11.31
C LEU A 256 -23.14 -10.61 -12.46
N GLU A 257 -24.21 -11.35 -12.21
CA GLU A 257 -24.90 -12.18 -13.20
C GLU A 257 -26.38 -11.81 -13.28
N ILE A 258 -26.90 -11.55 -14.49
CA ILE A 258 -28.30 -11.25 -14.75
C ILE A 258 -28.80 -12.18 -15.86
N GLN A 259 -29.79 -13.01 -15.54
CA GLN A 259 -30.26 -14.07 -16.45
C GLN A 259 -31.75 -13.92 -16.79
N ARG A 260 -32.18 -14.45 -17.95
CA ARG A 260 -33.57 -14.88 -18.23
C ARG A 260 -34.64 -13.84 -17.86
N SER A 261 -34.65 -12.69 -18.54
CA SER A 261 -35.58 -11.59 -18.25
C SER A 261 -35.48 -11.01 -16.82
N GLY A 262 -34.36 -11.23 -16.12
CA GLY A 262 -34.04 -10.47 -14.90
C GLY A 262 -33.79 -9.00 -15.22
N TYR A 263 -34.15 -8.11 -14.29
CA TYR A 263 -34.02 -6.67 -14.41
C TYR A 263 -33.20 -6.12 -13.27
N TYR A 264 -32.11 -5.42 -13.58
CA TYR A 264 -31.36 -4.64 -12.60
C TYR A 264 -31.24 -3.19 -13.03
N THR A 265 -31.75 -2.30 -12.18
CA THR A 265 -31.69 -0.84 -12.35
C THR A 265 -30.81 -0.23 -11.26
N VAL A 266 -29.83 0.58 -11.66
CA VAL A 266 -28.98 1.36 -10.76
C VAL A 266 -29.10 2.83 -11.13
N ASP A 267 -29.72 3.63 -10.26
CA ASP A 267 -29.94 5.07 -10.45
C ASP A 267 -28.67 5.90 -10.15
N GLY A 268 -27.55 5.24 -9.77
CA GLY A 268 -26.21 5.82 -9.68
C GLY A 268 -25.18 5.06 -10.53
N SER A 269 -23.95 4.94 -10.04
CA SER A 269 -22.90 4.13 -10.68
C SER A 269 -22.87 2.69 -10.13
N LEU A 270 -22.51 1.74 -10.99
CA LEU A 270 -22.37 0.33 -10.66
C LEU A 270 -20.89 -0.07 -10.67
N TYR A 271 -20.41 -0.62 -9.55
CA TYR A 271 -19.04 -1.07 -9.35
C TYR A 271 -19.02 -2.59 -9.12
N VAL A 272 -18.39 -3.34 -10.04
CA VAL A 272 -18.30 -4.81 -9.97
C VAL A 272 -16.83 -5.23 -9.87
N GLY A 273 -16.49 -5.89 -8.77
CA GLY A 273 -15.14 -6.35 -8.46
C GLY A 273 -14.69 -7.60 -9.20
N GLY A 274 -15.64 -8.40 -9.66
CA GLY A 274 -15.46 -9.53 -10.55
C GLY A 274 -15.93 -9.21 -11.97
N GLN A 275 -16.52 -10.21 -12.62
CA GLN A 275 -17.06 -10.16 -13.98
C GLN A 275 -18.49 -9.62 -13.99
N THR A 276 -18.92 -9.11 -15.14
CA THR A 276 -20.31 -8.71 -15.36
C THR A 276 -20.87 -9.52 -16.51
N TYR A 277 -21.86 -10.36 -16.23
CA TYR A 277 -22.51 -11.24 -17.18
C TYR A 277 -24.01 -10.91 -17.29
N VAL A 278 -24.47 -10.53 -18.47
CA VAL A 278 -25.90 -10.31 -18.75
C VAL A 278 -26.28 -11.21 -19.92
N HIS A 279 -27.19 -12.15 -19.71
CA HIS A 279 -27.55 -13.10 -20.76
C HIS A 279 -29.03 -13.54 -20.77
N ASP A 280 -29.42 -14.34 -21.77
CA ASP A 280 -30.76 -14.92 -21.96
C ASP A 280 -31.92 -13.90 -21.83
N SER A 281 -31.80 -12.69 -22.38
CA SER A 281 -32.74 -11.55 -22.24
C SER A 281 -32.73 -10.82 -20.90
N GLY A 282 -31.66 -10.91 -20.12
CA GLY A 282 -31.43 -10.05 -18.96
C GLY A 282 -31.35 -8.56 -19.34
N HIS A 283 -31.78 -7.70 -18.42
CA HIS A 283 -31.81 -6.24 -18.59
C HIS A 283 -30.97 -5.56 -17.51
N LEU A 284 -30.02 -4.71 -17.91
CA LEU A 284 -29.24 -3.87 -17.02
C LEU A 284 -29.38 -2.40 -17.42
N TYR A 285 -29.79 -1.56 -16.48
CA TYR A 285 -29.83 -0.12 -16.63
C TYR A 285 -28.96 0.55 -15.57
N VAL A 286 -28.07 1.45 -15.98
CA VAL A 286 -27.21 2.24 -15.09
C VAL A 286 -27.26 3.71 -15.53
N SER A 287 -27.71 4.62 -14.68
CA SER A 287 -27.74 6.06 -15.00
C SER A 287 -26.36 6.72 -14.86
N GLY A 288 -25.47 6.15 -14.06
CA GLY A 288 -24.10 6.61 -13.91
C GLY A 288 -23.14 5.79 -14.76
N ASN A 289 -21.96 5.53 -14.20
CA ASN A 289 -20.92 4.74 -14.83
C ASN A 289 -21.03 3.26 -14.46
N LEU A 290 -20.66 2.37 -15.37
CA LEU A 290 -20.47 0.94 -15.09
C LEU A 290 -18.97 0.64 -15.04
N TYR A 291 -18.49 0.17 -13.90
CA TYR A 291 -17.12 -0.33 -13.73
C TYR A 291 -17.15 -1.85 -13.56
N SER A 292 -16.46 -2.57 -14.45
CA SER A 292 -16.26 -4.02 -14.36
C SER A 292 -14.77 -4.31 -14.28
N ARG A 293 -14.31 -4.80 -13.13
CA ARG A 293 -12.89 -5.15 -12.94
C ARG A 293 -12.50 -6.35 -13.78
N GLY A 294 -13.39 -7.34 -13.85
CA GLY A 294 -13.26 -8.53 -14.66
C GLY A 294 -13.79 -8.33 -16.07
N LYS A 295 -14.18 -9.43 -16.69
CA LYS A 295 -14.71 -9.46 -18.05
C LYS A 295 -16.14 -8.90 -18.08
N LEU A 296 -16.46 -8.07 -19.08
CA LEU A 296 -17.83 -7.72 -19.41
C LEU A 296 -18.34 -8.65 -20.51
N THR A 297 -19.37 -9.44 -20.26
CA THR A 297 -19.96 -10.34 -21.25
C THR A 297 -21.47 -10.11 -21.37
N LEU A 298 -21.92 -9.75 -22.56
CA LEU A 298 -23.33 -9.53 -22.89
C LEU A 298 -23.74 -10.56 -23.96
N GLU A 299 -24.66 -11.47 -23.66
CA GLU A 299 -25.03 -12.59 -24.54
C GLU A 299 -26.54 -12.86 -24.61
N GLY A 300 -27.00 -13.61 -25.63
CA GLY A 300 -28.37 -14.13 -25.67
C GLY A 300 -29.48 -13.08 -25.49
N GLY A 301 -29.63 -12.10 -26.39
CA GLY A 301 -30.78 -11.17 -26.36
C GLY A 301 -30.83 -10.19 -25.18
N SER A 302 -29.78 -10.09 -24.36
CA SER A 302 -29.69 -9.10 -23.27
C SER A 302 -29.78 -7.65 -23.77
N SER A 303 -30.23 -6.76 -22.90
CA SER A 303 -30.31 -5.31 -23.14
C SER A 303 -29.56 -4.57 -22.04
N VAL A 304 -28.52 -3.82 -22.41
CA VAL A 304 -27.75 -3.01 -21.46
C VAL A 304 -27.79 -1.54 -21.88
N SER A 305 -28.16 -0.67 -20.94
CA SER A 305 -28.19 0.77 -21.14
C SER A 305 -27.38 1.44 -20.04
N VAL A 306 -26.39 2.25 -20.43
CA VAL A 306 -25.57 3.04 -19.52
C VAL A 306 -25.57 4.50 -19.99
N GLU A 307 -26.01 5.42 -19.12
CA GLU A 307 -26.15 6.84 -19.49
C GLU A 307 -24.83 7.62 -19.46
N ASP A 308 -23.85 7.22 -18.64
CA ASP A 308 -22.49 7.77 -18.69
C ASP A 308 -21.55 6.82 -19.45
N SER A 309 -20.48 6.34 -18.80
CA SER A 309 -19.40 5.58 -19.44
C SER A 309 -19.29 4.16 -18.88
N ILE A 310 -18.71 3.27 -19.68
CA ILE A 310 -18.40 1.89 -19.28
C ILE A 310 -16.88 1.74 -19.21
N TYR A 311 -16.39 1.18 -18.11
CA TYR A 311 -14.98 0.89 -17.85
C TYR A 311 -14.79 -0.60 -17.58
N VAL A 312 -14.08 -1.29 -18.47
CA VAL A 312 -13.76 -2.72 -18.36
C VAL A 312 -12.26 -2.88 -18.22
N PHE A 313 -11.81 -3.37 -17.06
CA PHE A 313 -10.38 -3.51 -16.76
C PHE A 313 -9.77 -4.84 -17.24
N SER A 314 -10.55 -5.63 -17.97
CA SER A 314 -10.19 -6.88 -18.64
C SER A 314 -10.75 -6.88 -20.07
N ASP A 315 -11.14 -8.04 -20.59
CA ASP A 315 -11.77 -8.20 -21.90
C ASP A 315 -13.26 -7.84 -21.89
N ALA A 316 -13.78 -7.46 -23.06
CA ALA A 316 -15.21 -7.25 -23.26
C ALA A 316 -15.72 -8.10 -24.43
N LYS A 317 -16.87 -8.75 -24.24
CA LYS A 317 -17.54 -9.61 -25.21
C LYS A 317 -19.01 -9.21 -25.32
N ILE A 318 -19.43 -8.65 -26.46
CA ILE A 318 -20.79 -8.10 -26.61
C ILE A 318 -21.50 -8.75 -27.79
N GLY A 319 -22.61 -9.45 -27.52
CA GLY A 319 -23.31 -10.30 -28.48
C GLY A 319 -24.81 -10.16 -28.58
N THR A 320 -25.39 -9.03 -28.17
CA THR A 320 -26.85 -8.90 -28.07
C THR A 320 -27.44 -7.67 -28.73
N GLN A 321 -28.77 -7.67 -28.85
CA GLN A 321 -29.59 -6.75 -29.63
C GLN A 321 -29.55 -5.28 -29.17
N GLY A 322 -28.80 -4.92 -28.13
CA GLY A 322 -28.61 -3.52 -27.77
C GLY A 322 -27.70 -3.31 -26.57
N LEU A 323 -26.48 -2.83 -26.83
CA LEU A 323 -25.77 -1.96 -25.89
C LEU A 323 -26.07 -0.51 -26.31
N THR A 324 -26.76 0.22 -25.46
CA THR A 324 -26.95 1.68 -25.60
C THR A 324 -26.01 2.38 -24.63
N LEU A 325 -25.05 3.13 -25.16
CA LEU A 325 -24.09 3.88 -24.38
C LEU A 325 -24.01 5.33 -24.83
N ASN A 326 -24.31 6.26 -23.91
CA ASN A 326 -24.29 7.68 -24.22
C ASN A 326 -22.90 8.32 -24.04
N GLY A 327 -22.05 7.77 -23.17
CA GLY A 327 -20.69 8.24 -22.92
C GLY A 327 -19.62 7.43 -23.64
N ASP A 328 -18.49 7.26 -22.95
CA ASP A 328 -17.30 6.60 -23.50
C ASP A 328 -17.26 5.10 -23.13
N PHE A 329 -16.76 4.26 -24.02
CA PHE A 329 -16.53 2.83 -23.77
C PHE A 329 -15.05 2.52 -23.68
N TYR A 330 -14.57 2.13 -22.50
CA TYR A 330 -13.18 1.78 -22.27
C TYR A 330 -13.02 0.30 -21.95
N VAL A 331 -12.15 -0.37 -22.70
CA VAL A 331 -11.77 -1.76 -22.51
C VAL A 331 -10.25 -1.83 -22.46
N LYS A 332 -9.68 -2.28 -21.34
CA LYS A 332 -8.24 -2.40 -21.19
C LYS A 332 -7.68 -3.60 -21.97
N GLY A 333 -8.44 -4.70 -22.02
CA GLY A 333 -8.09 -5.91 -22.76
C GLY A 333 -8.60 -5.91 -24.20
N SER A 334 -8.95 -7.09 -24.69
CA SER A 334 -9.48 -7.30 -26.03
C SER A 334 -11.00 -7.13 -26.08
N TYR A 335 -11.52 -6.72 -27.24
CA TYR A 335 -12.95 -6.55 -27.50
C TYR A 335 -13.43 -7.45 -28.64
N ASP A 336 -14.36 -8.36 -28.33
CA ASP A 336 -15.03 -9.24 -29.29
C ASP A 336 -16.53 -8.90 -29.39
N MET A 337 -16.98 -8.50 -30.57
CA MET A 337 -18.41 -8.41 -30.86
C MET A 337 -18.94 -9.74 -31.41
N PHE A 338 -20.14 -10.18 -31.04
CA PHE A 338 -20.77 -11.39 -31.59
C PHE A 338 -21.82 -11.05 -32.66
N PRO A 339 -22.13 -12.01 -33.57
CA PRO A 339 -23.13 -11.81 -34.61
C PRO A 339 -24.50 -11.44 -34.04
N GLY A 340 -25.11 -10.38 -34.59
CA GLY A 340 -26.50 -9.99 -34.28
C GLY A 340 -26.65 -8.89 -33.24
N GLY A 341 -25.54 -8.36 -32.71
CA GLY A 341 -25.56 -7.15 -31.89
C GLY A 341 -25.36 -5.87 -32.71
N THR A 342 -25.98 -4.79 -32.24
CA THR A 342 -25.66 -3.41 -32.64
C THR A 342 -25.09 -2.70 -31.42
N VAL A 343 -23.90 -2.13 -31.56
CA VAL A 343 -23.29 -1.30 -30.51
C VAL A 343 -23.20 0.12 -31.03
N ASN A 344 -23.76 1.04 -30.26
CA ASN A 344 -23.68 2.47 -30.52
C ASN A 344 -22.97 3.14 -29.34
N VAL A 345 -21.76 3.64 -29.60
CA VAL A 345 -20.97 4.43 -28.64
C VAL A 345 -20.93 5.87 -29.15
N ASN A 346 -21.67 6.77 -28.52
CA ASN A 346 -21.83 8.13 -29.05
C ASN A 346 -20.52 8.96 -29.05
N ARG A 347 -19.58 8.64 -28.16
CA ARG A 347 -18.32 9.37 -27.99
C ARG A 347 -17.11 8.48 -28.29
N LEU A 348 -16.22 8.21 -27.34
CA LEU A 348 -14.98 7.48 -27.58
C LEU A 348 -15.17 5.98 -27.29
N MET A 349 -14.69 5.14 -28.19
CA MET A 349 -14.40 3.73 -27.91
C MET A 349 -12.90 3.50 -27.85
N TYR A 350 -12.41 3.07 -26.69
CA TYR A 350 -11.01 2.74 -26.43
C TYR A 350 -10.87 1.25 -26.15
N VAL A 351 -10.03 0.56 -26.94
CA VAL A 351 -9.66 -0.85 -26.74
C VAL A 351 -8.14 -0.94 -26.61
N GLY A 352 -7.64 -1.34 -25.45
CA GLY A 352 -6.22 -1.36 -25.12
C GLY A 352 -5.41 -2.46 -25.83
N ASP A 353 -6.08 -3.53 -26.27
CA ASP A 353 -5.48 -4.64 -27.01
C ASP A 353 -6.14 -4.78 -28.40
N SER A 354 -6.63 -5.96 -28.76
CA SER A 354 -7.20 -6.23 -30.09
C SER A 354 -8.71 -6.03 -30.15
N MET A 355 -9.22 -5.60 -31.29
CA MET A 355 -10.66 -5.46 -31.54
C MET A 355 -11.11 -6.35 -32.71
N ARG A 356 -12.18 -7.13 -32.50
CA ARG A 356 -12.83 -7.91 -33.55
C ARG A 356 -14.31 -7.56 -33.69
N VAL A 357 -14.68 -7.09 -34.87
CA VAL A 357 -16.04 -6.66 -35.24
C VAL A 357 -16.75 -7.78 -35.99
N ILE A 358 -17.68 -8.46 -35.33
CA ILE A 358 -18.52 -9.53 -35.90
C ILE A 358 -20.02 -9.11 -35.97
N GLY A 359 -20.34 -7.87 -35.62
CA GLY A 359 -21.65 -7.22 -35.73
C GLY A 359 -21.54 -5.79 -36.28
N ASP A 360 -22.65 -5.15 -36.62
CA ASP A 360 -22.61 -3.76 -37.12
C ASP A 360 -22.40 -2.80 -35.94
N THR A 361 -21.43 -1.89 -36.07
CA THR A 361 -20.95 -1.03 -34.98
C THR A 361 -20.84 0.42 -35.45
N THR A 362 -21.37 1.34 -34.65
CA THR A 362 -21.17 2.79 -34.86
C THR A 362 -20.52 3.39 -33.61
N VAL A 363 -19.43 4.13 -33.79
CA VAL A 363 -18.72 4.81 -32.70
C VAL A 363 -18.45 6.27 -33.06
N GLY A 364 -18.32 7.14 -32.06
CA GLY A 364 -17.88 8.52 -32.26
C GLY A 364 -16.42 8.56 -32.71
N GLU A 365 -15.50 8.30 -31.80
CA GLU A 365 -14.06 8.16 -32.06
C GLU A 365 -13.61 6.74 -31.68
N LEU A 366 -12.52 6.27 -32.31
CA LEU A 366 -12.01 4.92 -32.08
C LEU A 366 -10.52 4.90 -31.76
N TYR A 367 -10.13 4.14 -30.74
CA TYR A 367 -8.75 3.75 -30.48
C TYR A 367 -8.65 2.23 -30.26
N VAL A 368 -7.69 1.58 -30.92
CA VAL A 368 -7.38 0.16 -30.78
C VAL A 368 -5.87 -0.04 -30.63
N GLY A 369 -5.42 -0.72 -29.57
CA GLY A 369 -4.01 -0.82 -29.18
C GLY A 369 -3.19 -1.91 -29.87
N ASN A 370 -3.81 -2.95 -30.42
CA ASN A 370 -3.12 -4.10 -30.99
C ASN A 370 -3.85 -4.75 -32.19
N GLY A 371 -4.39 -3.91 -33.06
CA GLY A 371 -4.98 -4.29 -34.33
C GLY A 371 -6.49 -4.49 -34.32
N LEU A 372 -7.09 -4.28 -35.48
CA LEU A 372 -8.53 -4.30 -35.71
C LEU A 372 -8.86 -5.31 -36.81
N THR A 373 -9.82 -6.20 -36.57
CA THR A 373 -10.36 -7.11 -37.58
C THR A 373 -11.86 -6.90 -37.74
N ILE A 374 -12.32 -6.73 -38.97
CA ILE A 374 -13.74 -6.63 -39.33
C ILE A 374 -14.11 -7.88 -40.15
N ASP A 375 -15.05 -8.66 -39.63
CA ASP A 375 -15.48 -9.93 -40.21
C ASP A 375 -16.46 -9.75 -41.39
N GLU A 376 -16.76 -10.86 -42.06
CA GLU A 376 -17.54 -10.90 -43.30
C GLU A 376 -18.95 -10.33 -43.14
N GLY A 377 -19.28 -9.38 -44.04
CA GLY A 377 -20.57 -8.73 -44.11
C GLY A 377 -20.88 -7.79 -42.95
N LYS A 378 -19.87 -7.38 -42.17
CA LYS A 378 -20.03 -6.47 -41.02
C LYS A 378 -19.53 -5.07 -41.31
N THR A 379 -20.21 -4.08 -40.75
CA THR A 379 -19.85 -2.67 -40.91
C THR A 379 -19.38 -2.07 -39.59
N LEU A 380 -18.21 -1.42 -39.61
CA LEU A 380 -17.77 -0.49 -38.58
C LEU A 380 -17.82 0.93 -39.13
N GLU A 381 -18.61 1.79 -38.50
CA GLU A 381 -18.73 3.21 -38.82
C GLU A 381 -18.16 4.05 -37.68
N VAL A 382 -17.22 4.94 -38.00
CA VAL A 382 -16.58 5.86 -37.06
C VAL A 382 -16.94 7.29 -37.49
N ASN A 383 -17.65 8.01 -36.63
CA ASN A 383 -18.14 9.37 -36.95
C ASN A 383 -17.04 10.45 -36.89
N GLY A 384 -15.95 10.19 -36.18
CA GLY A 384 -14.78 11.05 -36.04
C GLY A 384 -13.51 10.34 -36.48
N ASP A 385 -12.45 10.51 -35.70
CA ASP A 385 -11.13 9.94 -36.01
C ASP A 385 -11.00 8.49 -35.49
N ALA A 386 -10.18 7.71 -36.19
CA ALA A 386 -9.87 6.33 -35.83
C ALA A 386 -8.34 6.11 -35.72
N TYR A 387 -7.90 5.56 -34.60
CA TYR A 387 -6.50 5.25 -34.30
C TYR A 387 -6.33 3.75 -34.08
N ILE A 388 -5.54 3.09 -34.93
CA ILE A 388 -5.28 1.65 -34.87
C ILE A 388 -3.79 1.45 -34.74
N VAL A 389 -3.36 0.98 -33.57
CA VAL A 389 -2.00 0.51 -33.35
C VAL A 389 -1.93 -0.95 -33.76
N GLY A 390 -1.13 -1.28 -34.78
CA GLY A 390 -1.11 -2.60 -35.40
C GLY A 390 -1.86 -2.69 -36.73
N ASN A 391 -2.23 -3.91 -37.13
CA ASN A 391 -2.82 -4.16 -38.45
C ASN A 391 -4.34 -3.93 -38.46
N LEU A 392 -4.84 -3.40 -39.58
CA LEU A 392 -6.27 -3.33 -39.90
C LEU A 392 -6.60 -4.42 -40.93
N ASN A 393 -7.47 -5.37 -40.57
CA ASN A 393 -7.92 -6.44 -41.46
C ASN A 393 -9.42 -6.30 -41.75
N ILE A 394 -9.79 -6.14 -43.02
CA ILE A 394 -11.18 -6.07 -43.49
C ILE A 394 -11.48 -7.33 -44.30
N ASN A 395 -12.10 -8.30 -43.63
CA ASN A 395 -12.38 -9.64 -44.15
C ASN A 395 -13.78 -9.69 -44.78
N ASN A 396 -13.95 -9.24 -46.02
CA ASN A 396 -15.26 -9.09 -46.69
C ASN A 396 -16.27 -8.20 -45.91
N GLY A 397 -15.79 -7.37 -45.00
CA GLY A 397 -16.57 -6.39 -44.24
C GLY A 397 -16.44 -4.98 -44.79
N LYS A 398 -16.91 -3.99 -44.03
CA LYS A 398 -16.88 -2.57 -44.39
C LYS A 398 -16.40 -1.72 -43.22
N MET A 399 -15.47 -0.82 -43.46
CA MET A 399 -15.11 0.26 -42.53
C MET A 399 -15.43 1.61 -43.15
N ILE A 400 -16.07 2.49 -42.40
CA ILE A 400 -16.35 3.88 -42.79
C ILE A 400 -15.78 4.76 -41.68
N VAL A 401 -14.95 5.74 -42.04
CA VAL A 401 -14.39 6.74 -41.12
C VAL A 401 -14.71 8.12 -41.69
N HIS A 402 -15.47 8.90 -40.94
CA HIS A 402 -15.87 10.25 -41.35
C HIS A 402 -14.79 11.31 -41.04
N GLY A 403 -13.87 11.02 -40.11
CA GLY A 403 -12.68 11.82 -39.83
C GLY A 403 -11.41 11.27 -40.48
N ASP A 404 -10.29 11.43 -39.79
CA ASP A 404 -8.97 10.89 -40.19
C ASP A 404 -8.78 9.46 -39.67
N LEU A 405 -8.14 8.61 -40.48
CA LEU A 405 -7.77 7.23 -40.12
C LEU A 405 -6.24 7.10 -39.98
N TYR A 406 -5.78 6.68 -38.81
CA TYR A 406 -4.39 6.45 -38.45
C TYR A 406 -4.13 4.96 -38.20
N VAL A 407 -3.23 4.33 -38.96
CA VAL A 407 -2.88 2.90 -38.85
C VAL A 407 -1.37 2.73 -38.69
N GLU A 408 -0.93 2.28 -37.51
CA GLU A 408 0.47 1.92 -37.21
C GLU A 408 0.77 0.47 -37.58
N GLY A 409 0.48 0.12 -38.83
CA GLY A 409 0.64 -1.23 -39.35
C GLY A 409 0.20 -1.32 -40.80
N SER A 410 -0.12 -2.53 -41.24
CA SER A 410 -0.63 -2.75 -42.60
C SER A 410 -2.16 -2.80 -42.62
N ILE A 411 -2.72 -2.37 -43.73
CA ILE A 411 -4.15 -2.50 -44.02
C ILE A 411 -4.31 -3.66 -45.00
N THR A 412 -5.08 -4.68 -44.63
CA THR A 412 -5.41 -5.81 -45.50
C THR A 412 -6.90 -5.81 -45.79
N ILE A 413 -7.28 -5.67 -47.06
CA ILE A 413 -8.66 -5.74 -47.52
C ILE A 413 -8.79 -6.98 -48.40
N THR A 414 -9.73 -7.86 -48.06
CA THR A 414 -9.99 -9.09 -48.84
C THR A 414 -11.13 -8.87 -49.86
N TRP A 415 -11.38 -9.88 -50.69
CA TRP A 415 -12.19 -9.87 -51.93
C TRP A 415 -13.37 -8.88 -52.03
N SER A 416 -14.26 -8.82 -51.04
CA SER A 416 -15.41 -7.88 -51.05
C SER A 416 -15.36 -6.84 -49.94
N GLY A 417 -14.20 -6.69 -49.29
CA GLY A 417 -13.99 -5.71 -48.24
C GLY A 417 -14.00 -4.28 -48.76
N GLN A 418 -14.47 -3.34 -47.94
CA GLN A 418 -14.55 -1.91 -48.28
C GLN A 418 -13.97 -1.04 -47.16
N LEU A 419 -13.16 -0.05 -47.52
CA LEU A 419 -12.65 0.99 -46.62
C LEU A 419 -13.01 2.37 -47.18
N GLN A 420 -13.85 3.12 -46.49
CA GLN A 420 -14.14 4.51 -46.82
C GLN A 420 -13.56 5.42 -45.73
N VAL A 421 -12.79 6.43 -46.14
CA VAL A 421 -12.26 7.47 -45.26
C VAL A 421 -12.58 8.82 -45.88
N ASP A 422 -13.40 9.63 -45.21
CA ASP A 422 -13.78 10.95 -45.72
C ASP A 422 -12.65 11.98 -45.49
N GLY A 423 -11.86 11.81 -44.42
CA GLY A 423 -10.65 12.58 -44.14
C GLY A 423 -9.37 12.02 -44.76
N ASN A 424 -8.25 12.18 -44.05
CA ASN A 424 -6.93 11.68 -44.45
C ASN A 424 -6.71 10.24 -43.98
N LEU A 425 -5.95 9.48 -44.77
CA LEU A 425 -5.46 8.15 -44.40
C LEU A 425 -3.96 8.20 -44.13
N TYR A 426 -3.56 7.88 -42.91
CA TYR A 426 -2.16 7.73 -42.49
C TYR A 426 -1.86 6.26 -42.21
N VAL A 427 -0.89 5.66 -42.91
CA VAL A 427 -0.53 4.24 -42.75
C VAL A 427 0.99 4.07 -42.72
N THR A 428 1.55 3.39 -41.72
CA THR A 428 3.00 3.17 -41.66
C THR A 428 3.46 1.90 -42.39
N GLY A 429 2.57 0.93 -42.57
CA GLY A 429 2.80 -0.32 -43.30
C GLY A 429 2.31 -0.27 -44.76
N SER A 430 1.96 -1.45 -45.29
CA SER A 430 1.46 -1.59 -46.66
C SER A 430 -0.07 -1.64 -46.70
N ILE A 431 -0.66 -1.16 -47.79
CA ILE A 431 -2.06 -1.44 -48.13
C ILE A 431 -2.08 -2.65 -49.08
N ILE A 432 -2.69 -3.74 -48.62
CA ILE A 432 -2.76 -5.02 -49.32
C ILE A 432 -4.22 -5.23 -49.77
N ILE A 433 -4.41 -5.36 -51.09
CA ILE A 433 -5.69 -5.67 -51.74
C ILE A 433 -5.51 -6.90 -52.65
N PRO A 434 -6.58 -7.61 -53.05
CA PRO A 434 -6.46 -8.79 -53.90
C PRO A 434 -5.86 -8.46 -55.28
N ASP A 435 -4.93 -9.30 -55.76
CA ASP A 435 -4.24 -9.12 -57.05
C ASP A 435 -5.21 -8.99 -58.24
N ASN A 436 -4.88 -8.09 -59.19
CA ASN A 436 -5.65 -7.78 -60.41
C ASN A 436 -7.00 -7.07 -60.21
N SER A 437 -7.19 -6.42 -59.07
CA SER A 437 -8.43 -5.70 -58.76
C SER A 437 -8.25 -4.17 -58.87
N ASN A 438 -9.29 -3.44 -59.30
CA ASN A 438 -9.26 -1.97 -59.34
C ASN A 438 -9.30 -1.44 -57.90
N PRO A 439 -8.27 -0.73 -57.39
CA PRO A 439 -8.20 -0.23 -56.01
C PRO A 439 -9.41 0.62 -55.62
N ASP A 440 -10.00 1.37 -56.56
CA ASP A 440 -11.19 2.22 -56.33
C ASP A 440 -12.43 1.40 -55.90
N ARG A 441 -12.40 0.07 -56.03
CA ARG A 441 -13.48 -0.81 -55.54
C ARG A 441 -13.34 -1.20 -54.07
N PHE A 442 -12.15 -1.06 -53.50
CA PHE A 442 -11.82 -1.53 -52.15
C PHE A 442 -11.67 -0.39 -51.17
N TYR A 443 -11.21 0.78 -51.63
CA TYR A 443 -11.15 1.94 -50.76
C TYR A 443 -11.43 3.26 -51.48
N SER A 444 -11.94 4.22 -50.72
CA SER A 444 -12.16 5.61 -51.14
C SER A 444 -11.64 6.54 -50.05
N ILE A 445 -10.80 7.50 -50.43
CA ILE A 445 -10.18 8.48 -49.53
C ILE A 445 -10.57 9.87 -50.00
N GLY A 446 -11.26 10.65 -49.16
CA GLY A 446 -11.65 12.03 -49.46
C GLY A 446 -10.51 13.03 -49.32
N GLY A 447 -9.58 12.78 -48.40
CA GLY A 447 -8.37 13.58 -48.16
C GLY A 447 -7.10 13.01 -48.77
N ASN A 448 -5.97 13.16 -48.08
CA ASN A 448 -4.66 12.69 -48.54
C ASN A 448 -4.33 11.29 -48.02
N LEU A 449 -3.59 10.51 -48.81
CA LEU A 449 -2.90 9.30 -48.38
C LEU A 449 -1.45 9.64 -47.99
N SER A 450 -1.05 9.31 -46.76
CA SER A 450 0.30 9.53 -46.23
C SER A 450 0.87 8.24 -45.63
N HIS A 451 2.17 8.01 -45.84
CA HIS A 451 2.89 6.86 -45.27
C HIS A 451 3.58 7.18 -43.91
N SER A 452 3.22 8.29 -43.28
CA SER A 452 3.76 8.73 -41.99
C SER A 452 2.70 9.41 -41.16
N ILE A 453 2.64 9.09 -39.86
CA ILE A 453 1.73 9.72 -38.90
C ILE A 453 2.31 11.08 -38.45
N PRO A 454 1.52 12.17 -38.48
CA PRO A 454 1.96 13.48 -38.01
C PRO A 454 2.34 13.45 -36.52
N SER A 455 3.42 14.13 -36.14
CA SER A 455 3.88 14.20 -34.74
C SER A 455 2.90 14.90 -33.78
N GLY A 456 1.88 15.57 -34.32
CA GLY A 456 0.82 16.24 -33.55
C GLY A 456 -0.46 15.42 -33.37
N ALA A 457 -0.52 14.19 -33.90
CA ALA A 457 -1.68 13.32 -33.75
C ALA A 457 -1.79 12.87 -32.28
N THR A 458 -2.83 13.32 -31.58
CA THR A 458 -3.06 13.00 -30.17
C THR A 458 -3.79 11.66 -30.07
N LYS A 459 -3.10 10.63 -29.59
CA LYS A 459 -3.73 9.35 -29.26
C LYS A 459 -4.55 9.50 -27.97
N PRO A 460 -5.79 8.98 -27.92
CA PRO A 460 -6.50 8.82 -26.65
C PRO A 460 -5.67 7.99 -25.65
N SER A 461 -5.57 8.43 -24.40
CA SER A 461 -4.98 7.65 -23.31
C SER A 461 -6.06 7.11 -22.39
N PHE A 462 -5.82 5.93 -21.80
CA PHE A 462 -6.68 5.35 -20.77
C PHE A 462 -6.01 5.51 -19.40
N ASP A 463 -6.43 6.54 -18.67
CA ASP A 463 -5.94 6.83 -17.32
C ASP A 463 -6.99 6.52 -16.24
N ALA A 464 -8.10 5.87 -16.61
CA ALA A 464 -9.13 5.55 -15.63
C ALA A 464 -8.63 4.48 -14.65
N GLN A 465 -8.83 4.73 -13.37
CA GLN A 465 -8.64 3.74 -12.32
C GLN A 465 -9.99 3.34 -11.76
N MET A 466 -10.15 2.06 -11.44
CA MET A 466 -11.35 1.60 -10.74
C MET A 466 -11.33 2.16 -9.32
N PRO A 467 -12.37 2.87 -8.87
CA PRO A 467 -12.48 3.25 -7.48
C PRO A 467 -12.51 1.99 -6.59
N PRO A 468 -11.94 2.03 -5.38
CA PRO A 468 -12.00 0.90 -4.46
C PRO A 468 -13.47 0.57 -4.16
N ILE A 469 -13.80 -0.73 -4.18
CA ILE A 469 -15.14 -1.21 -3.84
C ILE A 469 -15.40 -0.88 -2.38
N LYS A 470 -16.47 -0.13 -2.12
CA LYS A 470 -16.84 0.23 -0.76
C LYS A 470 -17.46 -0.97 -0.05
N LEU A 471 -17.03 -1.22 1.18
CA LEU A 471 -17.71 -2.18 2.05
C LEU A 471 -19.01 -1.57 2.59
N PRO A 472 -20.04 -2.39 2.89
CA PRO A 472 -21.24 -1.93 3.57
C PRO A 472 -20.88 -1.20 4.88
N PRO A 473 -21.43 0.01 5.13
CA PRO A 473 -21.15 0.78 6.35
C PRO A 473 -21.40 0.00 7.64
N CYS A 474 -22.44 -0.83 7.67
CA CYS A 474 -22.77 -1.71 8.78
C CYS A 474 -21.76 -2.84 9.03
N ILE A 475 -21.03 -3.34 8.02
CA ILE A 475 -19.93 -4.29 8.25
C ILE A 475 -18.80 -3.57 8.97
N ALA A 476 -18.47 -2.35 8.54
CA ALA A 476 -17.49 -1.50 9.23
C ALA A 476 -17.93 -1.13 10.66
N ALA A 477 -19.25 -1.08 10.92
CA ALA A 477 -19.82 -0.78 12.23
C ALA A 477 -20.18 -2.02 13.08
N SER A 478 -20.04 -3.25 12.57
CA SER A 478 -20.54 -4.49 13.20
C SER A 478 -19.82 -4.91 14.50
N GLY A 479 -18.93 -4.06 15.02
CA GLY A 479 -18.15 -4.32 16.24
C GLY A 479 -16.96 -5.25 16.01
N GLU A 480 -16.60 -5.54 14.75
CA GLU A 480 -15.27 -6.06 14.47
C GLU A 480 -14.25 -4.93 14.72
N PRO A 481 -13.18 -5.18 15.49
CA PRO A 481 -12.14 -4.18 15.66
C PRO A 481 -11.54 -3.87 14.30
N THR A 482 -11.83 -2.68 13.78
CA THR A 482 -11.23 -2.22 12.53
C THR A 482 -9.87 -1.64 12.85
N ILE A 483 -8.84 -2.12 12.17
CA ILE A 483 -7.51 -1.51 12.25
C ILE A 483 -7.54 -0.28 11.33
N GLU A 484 -7.35 0.89 11.91
CA GLU A 484 -7.16 2.15 11.18
C GLU A 484 -5.74 2.63 11.39
N ILE A 485 -5.00 2.84 10.31
CA ILE A 485 -3.71 3.52 10.44
C ILE A 485 -4.00 5.01 10.30
N ASN A 486 -4.04 5.70 11.43
CA ASN A 486 -4.15 7.16 11.51
C ASN A 486 -2.79 7.79 11.14
N SER A 487 -2.42 7.68 9.86
CA SER A 487 -1.20 8.28 9.34
C SER A 487 -1.49 8.97 8.02
N SER A 488 -0.98 10.19 7.85
CA SER A 488 -1.01 10.83 6.53
C SER A 488 -0.24 9.97 5.52
N PRO A 489 -0.59 9.99 4.23
CA PRO A 489 0.17 9.29 3.20
C PRO A 489 1.66 9.64 3.18
N SER A 490 1.99 10.89 3.52
CA SER A 490 3.38 11.36 3.67
C SER A 490 4.14 10.70 4.84
N SER A 491 3.44 10.25 5.88
CA SER A 491 4.05 9.56 7.02
C SER A 491 4.42 8.12 6.68
N LEU A 492 3.61 7.46 5.84
CA LEU A 492 3.86 6.09 5.41
C LEU A 492 4.98 6.00 4.37
N SER A 493 5.06 6.96 3.44
CA SER A 493 6.19 7.03 2.50
C SER A 493 7.53 7.25 3.22
N GLN A 494 7.55 7.98 4.33
CA GLN A 494 8.74 8.16 5.16
C GLN A 494 9.26 6.86 5.82
N ILE A 495 8.44 5.80 5.91
CA ILE A 495 8.89 4.51 6.46
C ILE A 495 9.79 3.78 5.49
N PHE A 496 9.46 3.86 4.20
CA PHE A 496 10.20 3.19 3.13
C PHE A 496 11.32 4.06 2.57
N TYR A 497 11.13 5.39 2.60
CA TYR A 497 12.08 6.37 2.09
C TYR A 497 12.37 7.47 3.11
N PRO A 498 12.91 7.14 4.31
CA PRO A 498 13.22 8.16 5.29
C PRO A 498 14.31 9.09 4.73
N ALA A 499 13.94 10.37 4.56
CA ALA A 499 14.90 11.42 4.20
C ALA A 499 15.91 11.63 5.34
N ASP A 500 15.47 11.46 6.58
CA ASP A 500 16.18 11.79 7.82
C ASP A 500 16.67 10.56 8.60
N PHE A 501 17.60 10.79 9.52
CA PHE A 501 18.09 9.78 10.46
C PHE A 501 17.14 9.67 11.67
N ALA A 502 16.67 8.46 11.97
CA ALA A 502 15.90 8.17 13.17
C ALA A 502 16.84 7.97 14.38
N SER A 503 16.55 8.62 15.51
CA SER A 503 17.30 8.42 16.75
C SER A 503 17.08 7.01 17.29
N ILE A 504 18.16 6.33 17.66
CA ILE A 504 18.13 5.00 18.30
C ILE A 504 18.25 5.14 19.81
N GLY A 505 18.99 6.15 20.28
CA GLY A 505 19.22 6.40 21.70
C GLY A 505 20.53 7.13 21.95
N ASP A 506 20.64 7.64 23.18
CA ASP A 506 21.75 8.47 23.63
C ASP A 506 22.37 7.91 24.92
N ILE A 507 23.68 8.12 25.08
CA ILE A 507 24.43 7.86 26.30
C ILE A 507 25.09 9.15 26.75
N ILE A 508 24.69 9.62 27.92
CA ILE A 508 25.13 10.89 28.47
C ILE A 508 25.87 10.61 29.77
N ILE A 509 27.15 11.01 29.81
CA ILE A 509 28.03 10.85 30.97
C ILE A 509 28.43 12.24 31.45
N VAL A 510 28.08 12.56 32.69
CA VAL A 510 28.46 13.80 33.37
C VAL A 510 29.05 13.47 34.72
N ASN A 511 30.25 13.95 35.00
CA ASN A 511 30.95 13.70 36.25
C ASN A 511 31.06 12.20 36.60
N GLU A 512 31.40 11.38 35.61
CA GLU A 512 31.51 9.92 35.74
C GLU A 512 30.20 9.26 36.21
N LYS A 513 29.05 9.83 35.84
CA LYS A 513 27.72 9.25 36.09
C LYS A 513 26.84 9.36 34.85
N ILE A 514 25.96 8.39 34.65
CA ILE A 514 24.89 8.51 33.64
C ILE A 514 23.97 9.66 34.05
N ALA A 515 23.72 10.57 33.12
CA ALA A 515 22.99 11.80 33.34
C ALA A 515 21.79 11.92 32.39
N THR A 516 20.89 12.83 32.71
CA THR A 516 19.80 13.23 31.81
C THR A 516 20.28 14.33 30.85
N GLU A 517 19.54 14.53 29.77
CA GLU A 517 19.78 15.61 28.81
C GLU A 517 19.88 16.97 29.50
N THR A 518 18.96 17.31 30.41
CA THR A 518 18.97 18.58 31.14
C THR A 518 20.25 18.78 31.98
N ILE A 519 20.77 17.73 32.61
CA ILE A 519 22.01 17.82 33.39
C ILE A 519 23.20 18.07 32.46
N ALA A 520 23.25 17.38 31.31
CA ALA A 520 24.29 17.59 30.32
C ALA A 520 24.25 18.97 29.68
N GLU A 521 23.08 19.49 29.32
CA GLU A 521 22.96 20.85 28.78
C GLU A 521 23.45 21.91 29.75
N ASN A 522 23.10 21.79 31.04
CA ASN A 522 23.59 22.71 32.06
C ASN A 522 25.09 22.57 32.29
N SER A 523 25.62 21.35 32.26
CA SER A 523 27.06 21.10 32.35
C SER A 523 27.81 21.68 31.15
N MET A 524 27.33 21.49 29.93
CA MET A 524 27.91 22.05 28.71
C MET A 524 27.91 23.59 28.71
N LYS A 525 26.84 24.23 29.19
CA LYS A 525 26.76 25.71 29.30
C LYS A 525 27.85 26.30 30.21
N ASN A 526 28.29 25.53 31.20
CA ASN A 526 29.32 25.93 32.15
C ASN A 526 30.73 25.49 31.74
N ALA A 527 30.86 24.70 30.67
CA ALA A 527 32.14 24.19 30.21
C ALA A 527 32.95 25.27 29.48
N SER A 528 34.27 25.27 29.66
CA SER A 528 35.17 26.19 28.96
C SER A 528 35.28 25.89 27.46
N TRP A 529 34.96 24.66 27.06
CA TRP A 529 34.90 24.20 25.68
C TRP A 529 33.92 23.04 25.52
N VAL A 530 33.35 22.92 24.31
CA VAL A 530 32.55 21.78 23.87
C VAL A 530 33.04 21.42 22.47
N GLU A 531 33.39 20.15 22.27
CA GLU A 531 33.81 19.61 20.98
C GLU A 531 32.76 18.65 20.45
N THR A 532 32.45 18.74 19.17
CA THR A 532 31.46 17.87 18.50
C THR A 532 32.13 17.17 17.33
N THR A 533 32.05 15.84 17.32
CA THR A 533 32.58 15.00 16.24
C THR A 533 31.49 14.07 15.76
N LYS A 534 31.38 13.92 14.44
CA LYS A 534 30.40 13.03 13.80
C LYS A 534 31.09 11.97 12.95
N ARG A 535 30.47 10.79 12.88
CA ARG A 535 30.85 9.70 11.97
C ARG A 535 29.63 9.12 11.30
N ILE A 536 29.71 8.99 9.98
CA ILE A 536 28.72 8.28 9.18
C ILE A 536 29.36 6.96 8.76
N VAL A 537 28.70 5.87 9.12
CA VAL A 537 29.20 4.50 8.94
C VAL A 537 28.06 3.58 8.53
N THR A 538 28.38 2.47 7.88
CA THR A 538 27.36 1.47 7.53
C THR A 538 27.18 0.51 8.70
N ALA A 539 25.95 0.35 9.16
CA ALA A 539 25.56 -0.62 10.18
C ALA A 539 24.88 -1.83 9.54
N SER A 540 25.25 -3.01 9.99
CA SER A 540 24.56 -4.26 9.67
C SER A 540 23.47 -4.51 10.70
N ILE A 541 22.22 -4.62 10.24
CA ILE A 541 21.04 -4.82 11.05
C ILE A 541 20.52 -6.23 10.80
N ARG A 542 20.48 -7.02 11.87
CA ARG A 542 19.83 -8.32 11.90
C ARG A 542 19.35 -8.59 13.31
N ILE A 543 18.04 -8.52 13.50
CA ILE A 543 17.38 -8.84 14.76
C ILE A 543 16.62 -10.13 14.56
N TYR A 544 17.03 -11.15 15.31
CA TYR A 544 16.41 -12.45 15.26
C TYR A 544 16.63 -13.19 16.58
N ASN A 545 15.56 -13.81 17.06
CA ASN A 545 15.57 -14.85 18.06
C ASN A 545 14.46 -15.83 17.70
N ARG A 546 14.62 -17.10 18.04
CA ARG A 546 13.62 -18.12 17.74
C ARG A 546 12.32 -17.91 18.52
N SER A 547 12.41 -17.32 19.72
CA SER A 547 11.28 -17.09 20.60
C SER A 547 11.46 -15.77 21.34
N TYR A 548 10.39 -14.97 21.37
CA TYR A 548 10.29 -13.75 22.16
C TYR A 548 9.14 -13.88 23.16
N THR A 549 9.37 -13.52 24.42
CA THR A 549 8.31 -13.36 25.41
C THR A 549 8.17 -11.87 25.69
N VAL A 550 6.98 -11.35 25.42
CA VAL A 550 6.62 -9.94 25.56
C VAL A 550 5.70 -9.80 26.77
N THR A 551 5.99 -8.83 27.61
CA THR A 551 5.24 -8.56 28.85
C THR A 551 4.82 -7.08 28.91
N PRO A 552 3.71 -6.73 29.60
CA PRO A 552 3.22 -5.34 29.64
C PRO A 552 4.17 -4.33 30.28
N ASP A 553 5.16 -4.77 31.05
CA ASP A 553 6.18 -3.92 31.69
C ASP A 553 7.33 -3.53 30.75
N GLN A 554 7.40 -4.12 29.55
CA GLN A 554 8.39 -3.77 28.53
C GLN A 554 8.01 -2.49 27.79
N GLU A 555 9.03 -1.74 27.34
CA GLU A 555 8.84 -0.56 26.52
C GLU A 555 8.36 -0.95 25.11
N LEU A 556 7.16 -0.50 24.73
CA LEU A 556 6.54 -0.76 23.43
C LEU A 556 6.61 0.48 22.51
N PRO A 557 6.71 0.30 21.18
CA PRO A 557 6.69 -0.98 20.48
C PRO A 557 8.03 -1.71 20.52
N LEU A 558 7.97 -3.03 20.71
CA LEU A 558 9.13 -3.90 20.74
C LEU A 558 9.38 -4.51 19.36
N ARG A 559 10.56 -4.29 18.78
CA ARG A 559 10.94 -4.88 17.50
C ARG A 559 11.46 -6.31 17.68
N LEU A 560 10.77 -7.29 17.08
CA LEU A 560 11.07 -8.71 17.20
C LEU A 560 11.99 -9.21 16.09
N TYR A 561 11.70 -8.85 14.84
CA TYR A 561 12.49 -9.28 13.68
C TYR A 561 12.88 -8.08 12.84
N ASP A 562 14.09 -8.07 12.28
CA ASP A 562 14.56 -7.02 11.36
C ASP A 562 15.70 -7.56 10.49
N GLY A 563 15.58 -7.49 9.16
CA GLY A 563 16.61 -7.92 8.22
C GLY A 563 16.15 -7.93 6.77
N THR A 564 16.83 -8.71 5.93
CA THR A 564 16.45 -8.97 4.54
C THR A 564 16.14 -10.45 4.37
N ILE A 565 14.91 -10.78 4.02
CA ILE A 565 14.49 -12.13 3.63
C ILE A 565 15.03 -12.38 2.23
N THR A 566 15.92 -13.38 2.09
CA THR A 566 16.66 -13.66 0.86
C THR A 566 16.06 -14.79 0.01
N ASP A 567 15.17 -15.59 0.60
CA ASP A 567 14.49 -16.70 -0.07
C ASP A 567 13.01 -16.74 0.35
N ARG A 568 12.18 -17.45 -0.43
CA ARG A 568 10.77 -17.64 -0.11
C ARG A 568 10.63 -18.40 1.20
N ILE A 569 9.82 -17.86 2.10
CA ILE A 569 9.49 -18.50 3.37
C ILE A 569 8.14 -19.17 3.21
N GLN A 570 8.06 -20.45 3.54
CA GLN A 570 6.80 -21.13 3.79
C GLN A 570 6.77 -21.50 5.26
N GLY A 571 5.84 -20.93 6.01
CA GLY A 571 5.68 -21.25 7.43
C GLY A 571 4.83 -20.25 8.19
N ASN A 572 4.71 -20.52 9.49
CA ASN A 572 3.93 -19.73 10.43
C ASN A 572 4.81 -19.10 11.53
N LEU A 573 4.39 -17.94 12.00
CA LEU A 573 4.69 -17.48 13.35
C LEU A 573 3.66 -18.09 14.31
N ARG A 574 4.16 -18.68 15.39
CA ARG A 574 3.32 -19.23 16.44
C ARG A 574 3.21 -18.23 17.57
N ILE A 575 2.00 -17.72 17.78
CA ILE A 575 1.65 -16.82 18.88
C ILE A 575 1.00 -17.64 19.99
N ILE A 576 1.51 -17.49 21.20
CA ILE A 576 1.01 -18.19 22.39
C ILE A 576 0.58 -17.13 23.38
N LEU A 577 -0.73 -17.08 23.60
CA LEU A 577 -1.38 -16.19 24.54
C LEU A 577 -1.39 -16.82 25.95
N PRO A 578 -1.57 -16.04 27.02
CA PRO A 578 -1.73 -16.62 28.36
C PRO A 578 -2.99 -17.51 28.38
N PRO A 579 -3.09 -18.52 29.26
CA PRO A 579 -4.21 -19.46 29.24
C PRO A 579 -5.55 -18.82 29.63
N THR A 580 -5.51 -17.72 30.39
CA THR A 580 -6.67 -16.96 30.88
C THR A 580 -6.42 -15.47 30.74
N GLY A 581 -7.50 -14.68 30.78
CA GLY A 581 -7.44 -13.22 30.74
C GLY A 581 -7.79 -12.69 29.35
N ASP A 582 -8.64 -11.67 29.36
CA ASP A 582 -9.00 -10.89 28.19
C ASP A 582 -7.87 -9.91 27.87
N GLY A 583 -7.72 -9.58 26.60
CA GLY A 583 -6.65 -8.70 26.18
C GLY A 583 -6.48 -8.69 24.68
N ASN A 584 -5.46 -7.98 24.23
CA ASN A 584 -5.15 -7.86 22.84
C ASN A 584 -3.65 -7.93 22.56
N LEU A 585 -3.31 -8.23 21.31
CA LEU A 585 -1.97 -8.18 20.75
C LEU A 585 -2.05 -7.44 19.42
N LEU A 586 -1.25 -6.40 19.25
CA LEU A 586 -1.07 -5.73 17.96
C LEU A 586 0.33 -6.01 17.42
N LEU A 587 0.40 -6.78 16.33
CA LEU A 587 1.60 -6.98 15.54
C LEU A 587 1.56 -6.04 14.34
N VAL A 588 2.69 -5.39 14.05
CA VAL A 588 2.83 -4.57 12.85
C VAL A 588 4.09 -5.01 12.14
N SER A 589 4.00 -5.40 10.88
CA SER A 589 5.14 -5.63 10.01
C SER A 589 5.25 -4.52 8.98
N ALA A 590 6.47 -4.13 8.67
CA ALA A 590 6.77 -3.30 7.51
C ALA A 590 7.66 -4.12 6.57
N PHE A 591 7.40 -4.01 5.27
CA PHE A 591 8.15 -4.73 4.26
C PHE A 591 8.40 -3.87 3.02
N SER A 592 9.52 -4.10 2.35
CA SER A 592 9.88 -3.42 1.11
C SER A 592 10.55 -4.38 0.13
N SER A 593 9.97 -4.48 -1.06
CA SER A 593 10.41 -5.29 -2.21
C SER A 593 10.06 -4.54 -3.51
N VAL A 594 9.55 -5.23 -4.54
CA VAL A 594 8.81 -4.60 -5.65
C VAL A 594 7.58 -3.87 -5.13
N LYS A 595 6.91 -4.43 -4.11
CA LYS A 595 5.86 -3.76 -3.34
C LYS A 595 6.38 -3.40 -1.96
N SER A 596 6.08 -2.19 -1.52
CA SER A 596 6.34 -1.74 -0.14
C SER A 596 5.02 -1.59 0.59
N GLY A 597 4.99 -1.92 1.87
CA GLY A 597 3.75 -1.87 2.62
C GLY A 597 3.90 -2.21 4.09
N ILE A 598 2.79 -2.06 4.80
CA ILE A 598 2.64 -2.38 6.21
C ILE A 598 1.50 -3.37 6.34
N THR A 599 1.71 -4.39 7.16
CA THR A 599 0.62 -5.23 7.63
C THR A 599 0.43 -5.02 9.11
N ALA A 600 -0.80 -4.80 9.55
CA ALA A 600 -1.16 -4.87 10.95
C ALA A 600 -2.01 -6.12 11.20
N VAL A 601 -1.63 -6.91 12.21
CA VAL A 601 -2.38 -8.06 12.69
C VAL A 601 -2.78 -7.81 14.13
N TYR A 602 -4.08 -7.69 14.36
CA TYR A 602 -4.68 -7.48 15.66
C TYR A 602 -5.34 -8.76 16.15
N ILE A 603 -4.93 -9.23 17.31
CA ILE A 603 -5.51 -10.38 17.99
C ILE A 603 -6.22 -9.86 19.23
N VAL A 604 -7.47 -10.22 19.41
CA VAL A 604 -8.22 -9.91 20.64
C VAL A 604 -8.79 -11.19 21.23
N ARG A 605 -8.72 -11.31 22.55
CA ARG A 605 -9.44 -12.32 23.31
C ARG A 605 -10.47 -11.64 24.20
N ASP A 606 -11.70 -12.15 24.11
CA ASP A 606 -12.83 -11.80 24.96
C ASP A 606 -13.50 -13.11 25.42
N GLY A 607 -13.23 -13.49 26.67
CA GLY A 607 -13.56 -14.80 27.24
C GLY A 607 -12.87 -15.95 26.51
N GLU A 608 -13.65 -16.92 26.04
CA GLU A 608 -13.15 -18.07 25.26
C GLU A 608 -12.96 -17.74 23.77
N ARG A 609 -13.40 -16.57 23.32
CA ARG A 609 -13.37 -16.19 21.90
C ARG A 609 -12.06 -15.47 21.61
N ILE A 610 -11.34 -15.97 20.62
CA ILE A 610 -10.18 -15.30 20.05
C ILE A 610 -10.56 -14.86 18.64
N LYS A 611 -10.34 -13.59 18.34
CA LYS A 611 -10.50 -13.03 17.00
C LYS A 611 -9.15 -12.52 16.50
N VAL A 612 -8.90 -12.70 15.21
CA VAL A 612 -7.70 -12.19 14.54
C VAL A 612 -8.14 -11.41 13.33
N VAL A 613 -7.75 -10.14 13.27
CA VAL A 613 -7.99 -9.23 12.15
C VAL A 613 -6.63 -8.89 11.54
N SER A 614 -6.51 -8.98 10.23
CA SER A 614 -5.30 -8.58 9.49
C SER A 614 -5.68 -7.55 8.43
N LYS A 615 -4.89 -6.51 8.29
CA LYS A 615 -5.07 -5.48 7.27
C LYS A 615 -3.74 -5.07 6.68
N GLN A 616 -3.67 -5.02 5.35
CA GLN A 616 -2.49 -4.63 4.61
C GLN A 616 -2.69 -3.25 3.99
N PHE A 617 -1.64 -2.45 4.03
CA PHE A 617 -1.56 -1.13 3.43
C PHE A 617 -0.36 -1.13 2.50
N LEU A 618 -0.63 -1.08 1.20
CA LEU A 618 0.39 -1.15 0.16
C LEU A 618 0.65 0.25 -0.41
N VAL A 619 1.91 0.52 -0.71
CA VAL A 619 2.37 1.73 -1.38
C VAL A 619 2.76 1.34 -2.80
N ASN A 620 2.09 1.94 -3.80
CA ASN A 620 2.44 1.73 -5.20
C ASN A 620 3.65 2.61 -5.61
N GLU A 621 4.07 2.49 -6.87
CA GLU A 621 5.21 3.26 -7.42
C GLU A 621 4.98 4.78 -7.42
N SER A 622 3.72 5.24 -7.50
CA SER A 622 3.37 6.67 -7.40
C SER A 622 3.35 7.19 -5.96
N GLY A 623 3.54 6.32 -4.96
CA GLY A 623 3.48 6.65 -3.54
C GLY A 623 2.06 6.72 -2.98
N GLU A 624 1.05 6.34 -3.76
CA GLU A 624 -0.32 6.21 -3.29
C GLU A 624 -0.50 4.94 -2.46
N ILE A 625 -1.42 5.03 -1.51
CA ILE A 625 -1.64 4.01 -0.49
C ILE A 625 -3.02 3.42 -0.70
N TYR A 626 -3.07 2.11 -0.85
CA TYR A 626 -4.32 1.37 -0.92
C TYR A 626 -4.34 0.29 0.14
N ALA A 627 -5.50 0.09 0.73
CA ALA A 627 -5.73 -1.00 1.68
C ALA A 627 -6.17 -2.24 0.91
N GLU A 628 -5.56 -3.38 1.21
CA GLU A 628 -5.96 -4.68 0.69
C GLU A 628 -6.12 -5.64 1.87
N TYR A 629 -7.03 -6.59 1.74
CA TYR A 629 -7.01 -7.75 2.62
C TYR A 629 -5.95 -8.72 2.08
N PRO A 630 -5.07 -9.27 2.93
CA PRO A 630 -4.14 -10.28 2.46
C PRO A 630 -4.92 -11.42 1.80
N SER A 631 -4.67 -11.64 0.51
CA SER A 631 -5.43 -12.60 -0.31
C SER A 631 -5.42 -14.03 0.23
N VAL A 632 -4.48 -14.37 1.13
CA VAL A 632 -4.32 -15.70 1.71
C VAL A 632 -3.98 -15.68 3.22
N CYS A 633 -4.54 -14.78 4.02
CA CYS A 633 -4.33 -14.85 5.48
C CYS A 633 -5.26 -15.86 6.17
N ARG A 634 -4.86 -17.14 6.20
CA ARG A 634 -5.57 -18.21 6.91
C ARG A 634 -4.88 -18.53 8.24
N VAL A 635 -5.35 -17.88 9.30
CA VAL A 635 -4.86 -18.12 10.66
C VAL A 635 -5.41 -19.44 11.19
N ALA A 636 -4.58 -20.29 11.79
CA ALA A 636 -5.01 -21.54 12.41
C ALA A 636 -5.03 -21.43 13.94
N PHE A 637 -6.09 -21.93 14.56
CA PHE A 637 -6.23 -22.00 16.01
C PHE A 637 -5.91 -23.41 16.50
N ARG A 638 -4.86 -23.54 17.31
CA ARG A 638 -4.57 -24.76 18.06
C ARG A 638 -4.99 -24.48 19.50
N GLY A 639 -5.93 -25.24 20.05
CA GLY A 639 -6.52 -24.96 21.38
C GLY A 639 -5.50 -24.60 22.47
N GLY A 640 -5.94 -23.93 23.54
CA GLY A 640 -5.06 -23.44 24.60
C GLY A 640 -4.40 -22.09 24.29
N GLY A 641 -5.02 -21.26 23.44
CA GLY A 641 -4.53 -19.91 23.14
C GLY A 641 -3.35 -19.86 22.17
N VAL A 642 -3.13 -20.92 21.38
CA VAL A 642 -2.08 -20.97 20.37
C VAL A 642 -2.67 -20.61 19.00
N ILE A 643 -2.01 -19.66 18.33
CA ILE A 643 -2.44 -19.09 17.06
C ILE A 643 -1.26 -19.22 16.09
N GLU A 644 -1.47 -19.84 14.94
CA GLU A 644 -0.48 -19.95 13.87
C GLU A 644 -0.82 -18.92 12.77
N ILE A 645 0.06 -17.95 12.58
CA ILE A 645 -0.08 -16.88 11.59
C ILE A 645 0.91 -17.12 10.46
N PRO A 646 0.46 -17.46 9.24
CA PRO A 646 1.34 -17.55 8.08
C PRO A 646 2.18 -16.28 7.88
N ILE A 647 3.44 -16.42 7.49
CA ILE A 647 4.29 -15.26 7.16
C ILE A 647 3.68 -14.42 6.03
N ASP A 648 2.94 -15.04 5.12
CA ASP A 648 2.20 -14.38 4.03
C ASP A 648 1.08 -13.46 4.55
N CYS A 649 0.60 -13.64 5.79
CA CYS A 649 -0.26 -12.66 6.43
C CYS A 649 0.47 -11.35 6.69
N LEU A 650 1.79 -11.39 6.92
CA LEU A 650 2.61 -10.25 7.33
C LEU A 650 3.29 -9.55 6.15
N ILE A 651 3.33 -10.18 4.97
CA ILE A 651 4.03 -9.67 3.77
C ILE A 651 3.14 -9.93 2.55
N ALA A 652 2.81 -8.89 1.79
CA ALA A 652 1.90 -9.00 0.65
C ALA A 652 2.53 -9.59 -0.63
N ASP A 653 3.85 -9.54 -0.75
CA ASP A 653 4.60 -10.08 -1.88
C ASP A 653 5.79 -10.89 -1.38
N VAL A 654 5.77 -12.20 -1.62
CA VAL A 654 6.80 -13.15 -1.20
C VAL A 654 7.92 -13.31 -2.24
N ASN A 655 8.16 -12.31 -3.09
CA ASN A 655 9.28 -12.32 -4.01
C ASN A 655 10.54 -11.68 -3.37
N PRO A 656 11.47 -12.48 -2.82
CA PRO A 656 12.72 -11.97 -2.24
C PRO A 656 13.62 -11.32 -3.31
N PRO A 657 14.54 -10.42 -2.92
CA PRO A 657 14.84 -10.03 -1.53
C PRO A 657 13.83 -9.02 -0.97
N ILE A 658 13.36 -9.26 0.26
CA ILE A 658 12.40 -8.40 0.96
C ILE A 658 13.05 -7.83 2.22
N GLN A 659 13.13 -6.51 2.34
CA GLN A 659 13.42 -5.90 3.65
C GLN A 659 12.21 -6.10 4.55
N PHE A 660 12.40 -6.63 5.75
CA PHE A 660 11.32 -7.02 6.64
C PHE A 660 11.64 -6.61 8.07
N ALA A 661 10.65 -6.04 8.75
CA ALA A 661 10.70 -5.85 10.19
C ALA A 661 9.32 -6.11 10.81
N LEU A 662 9.32 -6.67 12.02
CA LEU A 662 8.11 -6.97 12.80
C LEU A 662 8.22 -6.36 14.19
N TRP A 663 7.15 -5.70 14.62
CA TRP A 663 7.00 -5.09 15.93
C TRP A 663 5.77 -5.59 16.66
N VAL A 664 5.83 -5.53 17.99
CA VAL A 664 4.69 -5.65 18.89
C VAL A 664 4.37 -4.27 19.43
N TYR A 665 3.14 -3.79 19.21
CA TYR A 665 2.69 -2.45 19.57
C TYR A 665 1.86 -2.41 20.86
N SER A 666 1.08 -3.45 21.12
CA SER A 666 0.27 -3.57 22.33
C SER A 666 0.18 -5.04 22.74
N VAL A 667 0.15 -5.28 24.05
CA VAL A 667 -0.20 -6.55 24.70
C VAL A 667 -1.22 -6.31 25.84
N ASP A 668 -2.08 -5.29 25.68
CA ASP A 668 -2.95 -4.83 26.77
C ASP A 668 -3.87 -5.93 27.27
N GLY A 669 -3.95 -6.11 28.60
CA GLY A 669 -4.75 -7.15 29.25
C GLY A 669 -4.06 -8.53 29.32
N PHE A 670 -3.12 -8.85 28.44
CA PHE A 670 -2.35 -10.08 28.52
C PHE A 670 -1.18 -9.95 29.50
N SER A 671 -1.03 -10.91 30.43
CA SER A 671 0.11 -10.93 31.35
C SER A 671 1.46 -11.20 30.67
N TRP A 672 1.42 -11.93 29.55
CA TRP A 672 2.54 -12.17 28.65
C TRP A 672 2.03 -12.69 27.31
N VAL A 673 2.80 -12.48 26.25
CA VAL A 673 2.59 -13.09 24.92
C VAL A 673 3.90 -13.69 24.46
N ARG A 674 3.88 -14.90 23.90
CA ARG A 674 5.09 -15.50 23.31
C ARG A 674 4.95 -15.61 21.79
N VAL A 675 5.95 -15.12 21.07
CA VAL A 675 6.04 -15.15 19.61
C VAL A 675 7.20 -16.08 19.22
N GLU A 676 6.88 -17.19 18.57
CA GLU A 676 7.84 -18.21 18.16
C GLU A 676 7.92 -18.32 16.63
N ASP A 677 9.14 -18.40 16.10
CA ASP A 677 9.41 -18.72 14.71
C ASP A 677 9.45 -20.25 14.52
N GLU A 678 8.42 -20.80 13.87
CA GLU A 678 8.39 -22.19 13.39
C GLU A 678 8.83 -22.32 11.92
N SER A 679 9.03 -21.19 11.23
CA SER A 679 9.31 -21.11 9.80
C SER A 679 10.80 -21.18 9.46
N ASN A 680 11.67 -21.28 10.48
CA ASN A 680 13.11 -21.17 10.33
C ASN A 680 13.53 -19.86 9.64
N LEU A 681 12.88 -18.75 10.01
CA LEU A 681 13.20 -17.41 9.53
C LEU A 681 14.70 -17.08 9.72
N ASN A 682 15.37 -17.67 10.71
CA ASN A 682 16.83 -17.57 10.89
C ASN A 682 17.63 -17.87 9.61
N ALA A 683 17.22 -18.89 8.84
CA ALA A 683 17.97 -19.39 7.70
C ALA A 683 17.89 -18.47 6.49
N VAL A 684 16.82 -17.69 6.37
CA VAL A 684 16.55 -16.83 5.21
C VAL A 684 16.65 -15.34 5.52
N LEU A 685 16.55 -14.94 6.80
CA LEU A 685 16.68 -13.57 7.25
C LEU A 685 18.16 -13.22 7.37
N ASP A 686 18.70 -12.58 6.34
CA ASP A 686 20.06 -12.07 6.30
C ASP A 686 20.12 -10.63 6.83
N ARG A 687 21.35 -10.13 6.99
CA ARG A 687 21.63 -8.75 7.41
C ARG A 687 21.20 -7.79 6.32
N ARG A 688 20.50 -6.72 6.72
CA ARG A 688 20.38 -5.52 5.89
C ARG A 688 21.40 -4.48 6.31
N TYR A 689 21.85 -3.67 5.36
CA TYR A 689 22.84 -2.63 5.59
C TYR A 689 22.16 -1.26 5.57
N SER A 690 22.38 -0.47 6.62
CA SER A 690 21.79 0.86 6.80
C SER A 690 22.89 1.87 7.09
N VAL A 691 22.68 3.13 6.74
CA VAL A 691 23.63 4.19 7.11
C VAL A 691 23.34 4.63 8.55
N MET A 692 24.35 4.69 9.39
CA MET A 692 24.26 5.11 10.79
C MET A 692 25.14 6.34 11.00
N GLU A 693 24.58 7.35 11.67
CA GLU A 693 25.27 8.52 12.17
C GLU A 693 25.54 8.33 13.67
N ILE A 694 26.78 8.55 14.06
CA ILE A 694 27.19 8.63 15.47
C ILE A 694 27.68 10.04 15.72
N ASP A 695 27.03 10.72 16.64
CA ASP A 695 27.32 12.10 17.04
C ASP A 695 27.88 12.07 18.48
N LEU A 696 29.11 12.54 18.67
CA LEU A 696 29.77 12.61 19.96
C LEU A 696 30.06 14.06 20.31
N LYS A 697 29.46 14.53 21.41
CA LYS A 697 29.84 15.78 22.06
C LYS A 697 30.70 15.47 23.28
N MET A 698 31.82 16.16 23.44
CA MET A 698 32.70 16.06 24.61
C MET A 698 32.96 17.44 25.19
N TRP A 699 33.04 17.53 26.51
CA TRP A 699 33.32 18.79 27.19
C TRP A 699 34.07 18.56 28.51
N GLU A 700 34.56 19.66 29.07
CA GLU A 700 35.25 19.65 30.35
C GLU A 700 34.33 19.19 31.49
N ARG A 701 34.94 18.59 32.52
CA ARG A 701 34.25 18.04 33.68
C ARG A 701 33.47 19.09 34.46
#